data_AF-A0AAU9E9Y8-F1
#
_entry.id   AF-A0AAU9E9Y8-F1
#
_cell.length_a   1.000
_cell.length_b   1.000
_cell.length_c   1.000
_cell.angle_alpha   90.00
_cell.angle_beta   90.00
_cell.angle_gamma   90.00
#
_symmetry.space_group_name_H-M   'P 1'
#
loop_
_entity.id
_entity.type
_entity.pdbx_description
1 polymer ?
#
loop_
_entity_poly.entity_id
_entity_poly.type
_entity_poly.pdbx_seq_one_letter_code
_entity_poly.pdbx_strand_id
1 'polypeptide(L)'
;MKNNYENIMLFLKKEFNKLNIDKFEVLSKKDILKYKNDYTNKVMQYELGNNLEFSNYSYKERMDIENQLKNTKSIIVAIIPYNHKNMYSIEKNEEEIYGYVTNSAWEYDYHTLLNSKLNFVVNELSKRNPNDEFKVITDTSPLVDRAIAKLANFGDYGKNTFLINKEYGTSFYIGYILTTIDIEKNKNFNFKIKTDICQNCSKCVDVCPSGALSGNFTIEAEKCISYLTQKKGDLSVKEKKLIKNNIYGCDICQNVCPLNNDKKEIPIEYTRETNNEIEIHNLLELSNKGIIKKYKNHGFVWRGANVIKRNAIISLGNVGFSSDIDFLKNIYNHVSDNNKNYVLWAINEIKNREGNMKNIHELDFLKENIDDLKKQGVYRKLPILEGANDAEIILNGKKVINLSSNNYLGLANHPRLKKAAIAAVEKYGVGAGAVRTIVGNMDIHEELEKKLAEFKREEAVMVYQSGFNCNAGTIQAITEKGDLIISDSLNHASIIDGVRLSRADRAVFEHSNMEDLERVLKEKRDNFKNCLIITDGVFSMDGDLAKLPEIVELAEKYNCMTYVDDAHGSGVLGESGRGTVDHFGLHGRVDFSIGTLSKAIGVIGGYVAGKAVSKDWLSHRGRPILFSTALPPAAVGAIIESVSMLMESTEYTDRLWDNAKFFKEKLGKLGFDTGKSETPITPVIIGEEARAMEFSKKLFENGVYVSAIVFPTVPKGTGRVRCMVTAGHTKEQLERAVDTFEKVGKEMGLIK
;
A
#
# COMPACT_ATOMS: atom_id res chain seq x y z
N MET A 1 -47.88 12.51 -51.87
CA MET A 1 -46.98 13.63 -51.52
C MET A 1 -45.55 13.13 -51.72
N LYS A 2 -44.72 13.85 -52.48
CA LYS A 2 -43.36 13.38 -52.83
C LYS A 2 -42.55 13.02 -51.57
N ASN A 3 -41.87 11.88 -51.62
CA ASN A 3 -40.88 11.38 -50.67
C ASN A 3 -39.62 12.28 -50.66
N ASN A 4 -39.77 13.58 -50.39
CA ASN A 4 -38.64 14.44 -50.12
C ASN A 4 -38.18 14.21 -48.67
N TYR A 5 -36.86 14.13 -48.47
CA TYR A 5 -36.17 13.80 -47.22
C TYR A 5 -36.81 14.48 -45.98
N GLU A 6 -37.08 15.78 -46.07
CA GLU A 6 -37.65 16.58 -44.98
C GLU A 6 -39.00 16.08 -44.48
N ASN A 7 -39.88 15.63 -45.39
CA ASN A 7 -41.22 15.15 -45.04
C ASN A 7 -41.18 13.83 -44.28
N ILE A 8 -40.26 12.94 -44.66
CA ILE A 8 -40.05 11.66 -43.97
C ILE A 8 -39.39 11.90 -42.61
N MET A 9 -38.40 12.79 -42.53
CA MET A 9 -37.76 13.13 -41.27
C MET A 9 -38.72 13.77 -40.26
N LEU A 10 -39.58 14.70 -40.69
CA LEU A 10 -40.59 15.30 -39.82
C LEU A 10 -41.58 14.24 -39.29
N PHE A 11 -41.97 13.30 -40.15
CA PHE A 11 -42.83 12.19 -39.78
C PHE A 11 -42.14 11.26 -38.77
N LEU A 12 -40.92 10.82 -39.05
CA LEU A 12 -40.14 9.99 -38.13
C LEU A 12 -39.97 10.67 -36.78
N LYS A 13 -39.65 11.98 -36.77
CA LYS A 13 -39.54 12.76 -35.54
C LYS A 13 -40.83 12.75 -34.73
N LYS A 14 -41.98 12.89 -35.38
CA LYS A 14 -43.29 12.81 -34.72
C LYS A 14 -43.55 11.42 -34.13
N GLU A 15 -43.30 10.36 -34.90
CA GLU A 15 -43.59 8.99 -34.45
C GLU A 15 -42.62 8.49 -33.38
N PHE A 16 -41.33 8.78 -33.51
CA PHE A 16 -40.33 8.47 -32.47
C PHE A 16 -40.58 9.24 -31.17
N ASN A 17 -40.98 10.51 -31.24
CA ASN A 17 -41.34 11.30 -30.07
C ASN A 17 -42.52 10.70 -29.29
N LYS A 18 -43.53 10.11 -29.95
CA LYS A 18 -44.64 9.41 -29.27
C LYS A 18 -44.16 8.21 -28.45
N LEU A 19 -42.99 7.68 -28.78
CA LEU A 19 -42.36 6.52 -28.13
C LEU A 19 -41.22 6.93 -27.19
N ASN A 20 -41.06 8.23 -26.92
CA ASN A 20 -39.97 8.84 -26.14
C ASN A 20 -38.57 8.58 -26.70
N ILE A 21 -38.46 8.21 -27.97
CA ILE A 21 -37.17 8.05 -28.66
C ILE A 21 -36.78 9.41 -29.24
N ASP A 22 -35.81 10.08 -28.62
CA ASP A 22 -35.36 11.41 -29.03
C ASP A 22 -34.10 11.37 -29.93
N LYS A 23 -33.45 10.21 -30.05
CA LYS A 23 -32.26 9.99 -30.87
C LYS A 23 -32.53 8.93 -31.95
N PHE A 24 -32.74 9.41 -33.17
CA PHE A 24 -32.75 8.58 -34.38
C PHE A 24 -32.06 9.31 -35.53
N GLU A 25 -31.59 8.56 -36.51
CA GLU A 25 -30.95 9.10 -37.71
C GLU A 25 -31.15 8.16 -38.90
N VAL A 26 -30.99 8.68 -40.12
CA VAL A 26 -31.14 7.90 -41.35
C VAL A 26 -29.82 7.84 -42.12
N LEU A 27 -29.49 6.64 -42.60
CA LEU A 27 -28.36 6.35 -43.49
C LEU A 27 -28.90 5.87 -44.84
N SER A 28 -28.34 6.38 -45.94
CA SER A 28 -28.63 5.88 -47.27
C SER A 28 -27.77 4.64 -47.61
N LYS A 29 -28.17 3.87 -48.61
CA LYS A 29 -27.37 2.76 -49.15
C LYS A 29 -25.97 3.21 -49.57
N LYS A 30 -25.83 4.42 -50.12
CA LYS A 30 -24.53 5.00 -50.51
C LYS A 30 -23.61 5.18 -49.31
N ASP A 31 -24.15 5.64 -48.18
CA ASP A 31 -23.40 5.84 -46.93
C ASP A 31 -22.83 4.53 -46.40
N ILE A 32 -23.63 3.47 -46.50
CA ILE A 32 -23.26 2.12 -46.04
C ILE A 32 -22.25 1.46 -46.99
N LEU A 33 -22.44 1.62 -48.31
CA LEU A 33 -21.52 1.07 -49.30
C LEU A 33 -20.14 1.76 -49.27
N LYS A 34 -20.10 3.07 -49.05
CA LYS A 34 -18.85 3.83 -48.89
C LYS A 34 -18.00 3.28 -47.74
N TYR A 35 -18.66 2.74 -46.71
CA TYR A 35 -18.03 2.17 -45.53
C TYR A 35 -17.53 0.73 -45.69
N LYS A 36 -18.10 -0.03 -46.64
CA LYS A 36 -17.79 -1.46 -46.83
C LYS A 36 -16.29 -1.73 -47.02
N ASN A 37 -15.54 -0.79 -47.60
CA ASN A 37 -14.09 -0.92 -47.82
C ASN A 37 -13.24 -0.52 -46.60
N ASP A 38 -13.58 0.55 -45.88
CA ASP A 38 -12.83 1.03 -44.70
C ASP A 38 -13.02 0.15 -43.45
N TYR A 39 -14.14 -0.58 -43.40
CA TYR A 39 -14.54 -1.41 -42.26
C TYR A 39 -13.73 -2.71 -42.10
N THR A 40 -13.38 -3.33 -43.22
CA THR A 40 -13.01 -4.76 -43.29
C THR A 40 -11.79 -5.14 -42.46
N ASN A 41 -10.82 -4.25 -42.31
CA ASN A 41 -9.56 -4.59 -41.65
C ASN A 41 -9.42 -4.06 -40.22
N LYS A 42 -10.15 -3.00 -39.85
CA LYS A 42 -9.92 -2.29 -38.57
C LYS A 42 -10.94 -2.66 -37.50
N VAL A 43 -12.24 -2.58 -37.77
CA VAL A 43 -13.27 -2.85 -36.73
C VAL A 43 -13.27 -4.32 -36.28
N MET A 44 -12.83 -5.23 -37.14
CA MET A 44 -12.64 -6.65 -36.82
C MET A 44 -11.71 -6.91 -35.65
N GLN A 45 -10.56 -6.22 -35.57
CA GLN A 45 -9.65 -6.33 -34.41
C GLN A 45 -10.25 -5.73 -33.13
N TYR A 46 -11.16 -4.76 -33.28
CA TYR A 46 -11.65 -3.94 -32.17
C TYR A 46 -12.95 -4.46 -31.55
N GLU A 47 -13.84 -5.12 -32.30
CA GLU A 47 -15.15 -5.55 -31.79
C GLU A 47 -15.33 -7.06 -31.59
N LEU A 48 -14.65 -7.89 -32.38
CA LEU A 48 -14.93 -9.32 -32.44
C LEU A 48 -13.78 -10.21 -31.94
N GLY A 49 -12.58 -9.65 -31.78
CA GLY A 49 -11.38 -10.42 -31.48
C GLY A 49 -11.07 -11.47 -32.55
N ASN A 50 -10.07 -12.32 -32.30
CA ASN A 50 -9.61 -13.32 -33.28
C ASN A 50 -10.52 -14.56 -33.40
N ASN A 51 -11.68 -14.63 -32.73
CA ASN A 51 -12.50 -15.85 -32.74
C ASN A 51 -14.01 -15.57 -32.88
N LEU A 52 -14.61 -16.12 -33.95
CA LEU A 52 -15.95 -15.83 -34.46
C LEU A 52 -16.99 -16.91 -34.12
N GLU A 53 -16.92 -17.55 -32.94
CA GLU A 53 -17.91 -18.59 -32.57
C GLU A 53 -19.35 -18.06 -32.40
N PHE A 54 -19.56 -16.74 -32.41
CA PHE A 54 -20.86 -16.12 -32.15
C PHE A 54 -21.80 -16.02 -33.36
N SER A 55 -21.33 -16.25 -34.59
CA SER A 55 -22.21 -16.17 -35.76
C SER A 55 -21.88 -17.24 -36.79
N ASN A 56 -22.91 -17.95 -37.27
CA ASN A 56 -22.82 -18.84 -38.45
C ASN A 56 -22.56 -18.07 -39.76
N TYR A 57 -22.28 -16.77 -39.69
CA TYR A 57 -22.15 -15.86 -40.81
C TYR A 57 -20.69 -15.43 -40.97
N SER A 58 -20.18 -15.51 -42.19
CA SER A 58 -18.91 -14.93 -42.60
C SER A 58 -18.92 -13.41 -42.46
N TYR A 59 -17.72 -12.83 -42.40
CA TYR A 59 -17.54 -11.38 -42.36
C TYR A 59 -18.33 -10.63 -43.45
N LYS A 60 -18.31 -11.15 -44.69
CA LYS A 60 -19.02 -10.53 -45.82
C LYS A 60 -20.53 -10.52 -45.60
N GLU A 61 -21.07 -11.56 -44.98
CA GLU A 61 -22.51 -11.69 -44.72
C GLU A 61 -22.98 -10.76 -43.60
N ARG A 62 -22.11 -10.48 -42.61
CA ARG A 62 -22.38 -9.55 -41.51
C ARG A 62 -22.42 -8.08 -41.91
N MET A 63 -21.96 -7.73 -43.11
CA MET A 63 -21.98 -6.36 -43.62
C MET A 63 -22.92 -6.17 -44.80
N ASP A 64 -23.57 -7.24 -45.23
CA ASP A 64 -24.50 -7.19 -46.34
C ASP A 64 -25.93 -6.93 -45.84
N ILE A 65 -26.33 -5.66 -45.92
CA ILE A 65 -27.68 -5.24 -45.60
C ILE A 65 -28.73 -5.88 -46.51
N GLU A 66 -28.34 -6.28 -47.74
CA GLU A 66 -29.26 -6.93 -48.68
C GLU A 66 -29.56 -8.37 -48.30
N ASN A 67 -28.65 -9.04 -47.58
CA ASN A 67 -28.93 -10.34 -46.97
C ASN A 67 -30.02 -10.27 -45.89
N GLN A 68 -30.25 -9.08 -45.32
CA GLN A 68 -31.27 -8.88 -44.31
C GLN A 68 -32.61 -8.46 -44.92
N LEU A 69 -32.61 -7.53 -45.88
CA LEU A 69 -33.77 -7.12 -46.66
C LEU A 69 -33.33 -6.77 -48.09
N LYS A 70 -33.83 -7.49 -49.08
CA LYS A 70 -33.46 -7.28 -50.48
C LYS A 70 -33.87 -5.88 -50.94
N ASN A 71 -33.08 -5.25 -51.81
CA ASN A 71 -33.32 -3.90 -52.33
C ASN A 71 -33.36 -2.78 -51.26
N THR A 72 -32.78 -2.99 -50.07
CA THR A 72 -32.67 -1.94 -49.04
C THR A 72 -32.02 -0.69 -49.61
N LYS A 73 -32.70 0.47 -49.46
CA LYS A 73 -32.20 1.78 -49.89
C LYS A 73 -31.81 2.69 -48.73
N SER A 74 -32.44 2.52 -47.56
CA SER A 74 -32.15 3.32 -46.37
C SER A 74 -32.21 2.48 -45.10
N ILE A 75 -31.51 2.95 -44.06
CA ILE A 75 -31.57 2.42 -42.70
C ILE A 75 -31.92 3.55 -41.75
N ILE A 76 -32.96 3.35 -40.95
CA ILE A 76 -33.31 4.25 -39.84
C ILE A 76 -32.72 3.63 -38.57
N VAL A 77 -31.80 4.32 -37.93
CA VAL A 77 -31.09 3.86 -36.72
C VAL A 77 -31.61 4.67 -35.54
N ALA A 78 -31.96 3.99 -34.45
CA ALA A 78 -32.42 4.61 -33.20
C ALA A 78 -31.64 4.04 -32.00
N ILE A 79 -31.44 4.87 -30.99
CA ILE A 79 -30.84 4.45 -29.71
C ILE A 79 -31.78 4.75 -28.55
N ILE A 80 -31.79 3.87 -27.55
CA ILE A 80 -32.59 4.02 -26.33
C ILE A 80 -31.68 3.85 -25.10
N PRO A 81 -31.61 4.83 -24.18
CA PRO A 81 -30.81 4.69 -22.97
C PRO A 81 -31.39 3.68 -21.98
N TYR A 82 -30.53 3.06 -21.16
CA TYR A 82 -30.93 2.14 -20.08
C TYR A 82 -30.22 2.48 -18.77
N ASN A 83 -30.83 2.08 -17.65
CA ASN A 83 -30.34 2.48 -16.35
C ASN A 83 -28.99 1.85 -16.02
N HIS A 84 -28.14 2.65 -15.38
CA HIS A 84 -26.79 2.29 -14.99
C HIS A 84 -26.58 2.70 -13.53
N LYS A 85 -27.43 2.21 -12.62
CA LYS A 85 -27.25 2.39 -11.18
C LYS A 85 -26.22 1.38 -10.66
N ASN A 86 -25.31 1.85 -9.82
CA ASN A 86 -24.20 1.07 -9.28
C ASN A 86 -24.70 -0.01 -8.31
N MET A 87 -24.36 -1.28 -8.57
CA MET A 87 -24.37 -2.34 -7.55
C MET A 87 -23.10 -3.18 -7.73
N TYR A 88 -22.12 -2.96 -6.84
CA TYR A 88 -21.02 -3.90 -6.65
C TYR A 88 -21.40 -4.82 -5.49
N SER A 89 -22.01 -5.97 -5.77
CA SER A 89 -22.13 -7.03 -4.76
C SER A 89 -20.80 -7.79 -4.70
N ILE A 90 -19.91 -7.31 -3.84
CA ILE A 90 -18.76 -8.10 -3.34
C ILE A 90 -18.79 -8.20 -1.81
N GLU A 91 -19.88 -7.74 -1.18
CA GLU A 91 -20.03 -7.86 0.27
C GLU A 91 -20.26 -9.33 0.61
N LYS A 92 -19.21 -9.90 1.18
CA LYS A 92 -19.20 -11.24 1.77
C LYS A 92 -20.12 -11.21 2.99
N ASN A 93 -21.33 -11.74 2.83
CA ASN A 93 -22.04 -12.32 3.96
C ASN A 93 -21.72 -13.81 3.98
N GLU A 94 -21.38 -14.36 5.14
CA GLU A 94 -20.96 -15.77 5.26
C GLU A 94 -22.08 -16.77 4.93
N GLU A 95 -23.33 -16.30 4.77
CA GLU A 95 -24.51 -17.14 4.57
C GLU A 95 -25.12 -17.08 3.15
N GLU A 96 -24.90 -16.03 2.35
CA GLU A 96 -25.60 -15.81 1.08
C GLU A 96 -24.65 -15.38 -0.04
N ILE A 97 -24.71 -16.05 -1.20
CA ILE A 97 -23.86 -15.74 -2.36
C ILE A 97 -24.72 -15.15 -3.45
N TYR A 98 -24.41 -13.90 -3.82
CA TYR A 98 -25.12 -13.18 -4.87
C TYR A 98 -24.37 -13.21 -6.21
N GLY A 99 -25.10 -13.61 -7.25
CA GLY A 99 -24.64 -13.68 -8.61
C GLY A 99 -24.80 -12.35 -9.35
N TYR A 100 -23.78 -11.97 -10.10
CA TYR A 100 -23.75 -10.71 -10.84
C TYR A 100 -24.41 -10.81 -12.21
N VAL A 101 -25.24 -9.82 -12.57
CA VAL A 101 -25.75 -9.64 -13.93
C VAL A 101 -25.60 -8.19 -14.35
N THR A 102 -25.13 -7.97 -15.58
CA THR A 102 -24.95 -6.64 -16.18
C THR A 102 -26.25 -5.83 -16.18
N ASN A 103 -26.14 -4.53 -15.93
CA ASN A 103 -27.28 -3.61 -15.88
C ASN A 103 -28.14 -3.64 -17.16
N SER A 104 -27.48 -3.79 -18.32
CA SER A 104 -28.14 -3.90 -19.64
C SER A 104 -29.03 -5.14 -19.83
N ALA A 105 -28.98 -6.10 -18.91
CA ALA A 105 -29.77 -7.33 -18.99
C ALA A 105 -30.75 -7.47 -17.83
N TRP A 106 -30.72 -6.54 -16.88
CA TRP A 106 -31.53 -6.61 -15.67
C TRP A 106 -32.90 -5.95 -15.82
N GLU A 107 -33.02 -4.91 -16.65
CA GLU A 107 -34.31 -4.26 -16.91
C GLU A 107 -35.18 -5.11 -17.85
N TYR A 108 -36.18 -4.49 -18.47
CA TYR A 108 -36.93 -5.12 -19.55
C TYR A 108 -35.99 -5.73 -20.58
N ASP A 109 -36.33 -6.91 -21.09
CA ASP A 109 -35.68 -7.49 -22.25
C ASP A 109 -35.69 -6.47 -23.41
N TYR A 110 -34.51 -5.91 -23.68
CA TYR A 110 -34.32 -4.83 -24.62
C TYR A 110 -34.71 -5.25 -26.04
N HIS A 111 -34.62 -6.55 -26.38
CA HIS A 111 -35.12 -7.06 -27.65
C HIS A 111 -36.62 -6.80 -27.78
N THR A 112 -37.38 -7.09 -26.73
CA THR A 112 -38.83 -6.89 -26.71
C THR A 112 -39.18 -5.39 -26.73
N LEU A 113 -38.46 -4.58 -25.95
CA LEU A 113 -38.66 -3.14 -25.89
C LEU A 113 -38.36 -2.44 -27.23
N LEU A 114 -37.18 -2.69 -27.82
CA LEU A 114 -36.81 -2.10 -29.10
C LEU A 114 -37.70 -2.62 -30.23
N ASN A 115 -37.96 -3.93 -30.30
CA ASN A 115 -38.81 -4.48 -31.35
C ASN A 115 -40.21 -3.87 -31.31
N SER A 116 -40.85 -3.77 -30.14
CA SER A 116 -42.20 -3.21 -30.04
C SER A 116 -42.26 -1.75 -30.51
N LYS A 117 -41.30 -0.92 -30.09
CA LYS A 117 -41.23 0.50 -30.48
C LYS A 117 -40.89 0.68 -31.96
N LEU A 118 -39.94 -0.07 -32.50
CA LEU A 118 -39.57 0.03 -33.92
C LEU A 118 -40.68 -0.53 -34.83
N ASN A 119 -41.36 -1.61 -34.44
CA ASN A 119 -42.50 -2.13 -35.19
C ASN A 119 -43.68 -1.15 -35.22
N PHE A 120 -43.89 -0.37 -34.14
CA PHE A 120 -44.86 0.72 -34.18
C PHE A 120 -44.52 1.73 -35.29
N VAL A 121 -43.26 2.15 -35.38
CA VAL A 121 -42.81 3.08 -36.43
C VAL A 121 -42.94 2.45 -37.83
N VAL A 122 -42.59 1.17 -37.98
CA VAL A 122 -42.80 0.44 -39.25
C VAL A 122 -44.27 0.41 -39.64
N ASN A 123 -45.18 0.09 -38.72
CA ASN A 123 -46.62 0.06 -39.01
C ASN A 123 -47.14 1.41 -39.52
N GLU A 124 -46.67 2.52 -38.93
CA GLU A 124 -47.04 3.86 -39.37
C GLU A 124 -46.38 4.24 -40.72
N LEU A 125 -45.14 3.82 -40.96
CA LEU A 125 -44.45 4.01 -42.25
C LEU A 125 -45.11 3.22 -43.39
N SER A 126 -45.49 1.97 -43.15
CA SER A 126 -46.15 1.10 -44.13
C SER A 126 -47.50 1.65 -44.59
N LYS A 127 -48.26 2.28 -43.69
CA LYS A 127 -49.51 2.99 -44.06
C LYS A 127 -49.27 4.12 -45.06
N ARG A 128 -48.12 4.79 -44.96
CA ARG A 128 -47.74 5.93 -45.81
C ARG A 128 -47.04 5.50 -47.10
N ASN A 129 -46.36 4.35 -47.09
CA ASN A 129 -45.56 3.82 -48.19
C ASN A 129 -45.92 2.33 -48.40
N PRO A 130 -47.11 2.02 -48.94
CA PRO A 130 -47.63 0.66 -49.02
C PRO A 130 -46.87 -0.25 -50.01
N ASN A 131 -46.05 0.33 -50.89
CA ASN A 131 -45.25 -0.39 -51.88
C ASN A 131 -43.80 -0.63 -51.42
N ASP A 132 -43.44 -0.14 -50.22
CA ASP A 132 -42.10 -0.29 -49.67
C ASP A 132 -42.07 -1.38 -48.60
N GLU A 133 -40.95 -2.07 -48.51
CA GLU A 133 -40.71 -3.12 -47.53
C GLU A 133 -39.93 -2.57 -46.34
N PHE A 134 -40.16 -3.18 -45.18
CA PHE A 134 -39.53 -2.79 -43.92
C PHE A 134 -39.12 -4.03 -43.11
N LYS A 135 -37.98 -3.94 -42.42
CA LYS A 135 -37.54 -4.97 -41.48
C LYS A 135 -36.92 -4.34 -40.25
N VAL A 136 -37.51 -4.63 -39.10
CA VAL A 136 -36.95 -4.27 -37.78
C VAL A 136 -35.83 -5.23 -37.43
N ILE A 137 -34.75 -4.69 -36.87
CA ILE A 137 -33.60 -5.46 -36.41
C ILE A 137 -33.13 -4.91 -35.05
N THR A 138 -32.89 -5.83 -34.11
CA THR A 138 -32.40 -5.55 -32.75
C THR A 138 -31.46 -6.67 -32.31
N ASP A 139 -30.13 -6.46 -32.32
CA ASP A 139 -29.06 -7.34 -31.76
C ASP A 139 -29.12 -8.86 -32.07
N THR A 140 -30.01 -9.26 -32.97
CA THR A 140 -30.33 -10.65 -33.37
C THR A 140 -29.98 -10.91 -34.84
N SER A 141 -29.49 -9.88 -35.53
CA SER A 141 -29.06 -9.95 -36.92
C SER A 141 -27.54 -10.10 -36.99
N PRO A 142 -27.02 -10.69 -38.09
CA PRO A 142 -25.59 -10.69 -38.35
C PRO A 142 -24.98 -9.30 -38.56
N LEU A 143 -25.78 -8.24 -38.75
CA LEU A 143 -25.27 -6.88 -38.87
C LEU A 143 -24.47 -6.44 -37.63
N VAL A 144 -23.57 -5.47 -37.81
CA VAL A 144 -22.70 -5.00 -36.73
C VAL A 144 -23.20 -3.65 -36.20
N ASP A 145 -24.01 -3.72 -35.13
CA ASP A 145 -24.84 -2.63 -34.63
C ASP A 145 -24.05 -1.37 -34.29
N ARG A 146 -22.92 -1.52 -33.58
CA ARG A 146 -22.07 -0.41 -33.13
C ARG A 146 -21.45 0.36 -34.29
N ALA A 147 -21.07 -0.35 -35.35
CA ALA A 147 -20.53 0.23 -36.57
C ALA A 147 -21.58 1.07 -37.32
N ILE A 148 -22.78 0.53 -37.45
CA ILE A 148 -23.93 1.24 -38.05
C ILE A 148 -24.30 2.46 -37.21
N ALA A 149 -24.33 2.33 -35.88
CA ALA A 149 -24.58 3.46 -34.99
C ALA A 149 -23.47 4.52 -35.03
N LYS A 150 -22.20 4.12 -35.19
CA LYS A 150 -21.08 5.04 -35.41
C LYS A 150 -21.23 5.81 -36.72
N LEU A 151 -21.63 5.15 -37.80
CA LEU A 151 -21.95 5.81 -39.07
C LEU A 151 -23.09 6.80 -38.92
N ALA A 152 -24.13 6.45 -38.17
CA ALA A 152 -25.23 7.34 -37.83
C ALA A 152 -24.83 8.48 -36.87
N ASN A 153 -23.56 8.56 -36.47
CA ASN A 153 -22.98 9.58 -35.58
C ASN A 153 -23.56 9.57 -34.16
N PHE A 154 -23.93 8.40 -33.65
CA PHE A 154 -24.42 8.26 -32.28
C PHE A 154 -23.32 8.23 -31.22
N GLY A 155 -22.06 8.10 -31.59
CA GLY A 155 -20.97 8.12 -30.62
C GLY A 155 -19.62 7.75 -31.21
N ASP A 156 -18.69 7.49 -30.30
CA ASP A 156 -17.28 7.30 -30.55
C ASP A 156 -16.79 6.03 -29.84
N TYR A 157 -15.89 5.26 -30.46
CA TYR A 157 -15.38 4.05 -29.81
C TYR A 157 -14.55 4.39 -28.56
N GLY A 158 -14.86 3.69 -27.47
CA GLY A 158 -14.05 3.67 -26.26
C GLY A 158 -12.99 2.57 -26.28
N LYS A 159 -11.98 2.68 -25.41
CA LYS A 159 -11.00 1.61 -25.19
C LYS A 159 -11.61 0.31 -24.66
N ASN A 160 -12.82 0.37 -24.08
CA ASN A 160 -13.64 -0.77 -23.69
C ASN A 160 -14.48 -1.36 -24.84
N THR A 161 -14.28 -0.88 -26.07
CA THR A 161 -14.95 -1.29 -27.33
C THR A 161 -16.44 -0.96 -27.43
N PHE A 162 -17.03 -0.33 -26.42
CA PHE A 162 -18.38 0.25 -26.50
C PHE A 162 -18.39 1.54 -27.31
N LEU A 163 -19.56 1.88 -27.85
CA LEU A 163 -19.81 3.20 -28.40
C LEU A 163 -20.16 4.15 -27.25
N ILE A 164 -19.46 5.28 -27.18
CA ILE A 164 -19.64 6.32 -26.16
C ILE A 164 -20.40 7.48 -26.79
N ASN A 165 -21.63 7.69 -26.34
CA ASN A 165 -22.45 8.85 -26.65
C ASN A 165 -22.18 9.96 -25.62
N LYS A 166 -22.20 11.23 -26.05
CA LYS A 166 -21.94 12.37 -25.15
C LYS A 166 -23.02 12.59 -24.09
N GLU A 167 -24.26 12.19 -24.36
CA GLU A 167 -25.41 12.37 -23.46
C GLU A 167 -25.76 11.09 -22.68
N TYR A 168 -25.59 9.91 -23.30
CA TYR A 168 -25.95 8.61 -22.72
C TYR A 168 -24.76 7.79 -22.22
N GLY A 169 -23.54 8.28 -22.37
CA GLY A 169 -22.32 7.54 -22.04
C GLY A 169 -22.25 6.23 -22.84
N THR A 170 -22.05 5.09 -22.18
CA THR A 170 -22.07 3.75 -22.82
C THR A 170 -23.41 3.03 -22.69
N SER A 171 -24.40 3.63 -22.04
CA SER A 171 -25.61 2.93 -21.55
C SER A 171 -26.82 3.12 -22.45
N PHE A 172 -26.73 2.63 -23.69
CA PHE A 172 -27.86 2.64 -24.62
C PHE A 172 -27.90 1.38 -25.49
N TYR A 173 -29.11 0.97 -25.86
CA TYR A 173 -29.35 -0.06 -26.86
C TYR A 173 -29.41 0.56 -28.26
N ILE A 174 -29.11 -0.25 -29.27
CA ILE A 174 -29.14 0.14 -30.69
C ILE A 174 -30.22 -0.71 -31.38
N GLY A 175 -31.06 -0.09 -32.19
CA GLY A 175 -31.99 -0.79 -33.06
C GLY A 175 -32.14 -0.06 -34.39
N TYR A 176 -32.57 -0.78 -35.42
CA TYR A 176 -32.69 -0.18 -36.75
C TYR A 176 -33.80 -0.79 -37.60
N ILE A 177 -34.31 0.00 -38.54
CA ILE A 177 -35.32 -0.36 -39.53
C ILE A 177 -34.65 -0.30 -40.90
N LEU A 178 -34.54 -1.43 -41.57
CA LEU A 178 -34.18 -1.49 -43.00
C LEU A 178 -35.41 -1.18 -43.83
N THR A 179 -35.25 -0.41 -44.91
CA THR A 179 -36.36 -0.10 -45.80
C THR A 179 -35.95 0.07 -47.26
N THR A 180 -36.86 -0.24 -48.18
CA THR A 180 -36.73 0.06 -49.61
C THR A 180 -37.06 1.53 -49.96
N ILE A 181 -37.55 2.31 -48.99
CA ILE A 181 -37.73 3.76 -49.17
C ILE A 181 -36.37 4.40 -49.43
N ASP A 182 -36.29 5.20 -50.49
CA ASP A 182 -35.13 6.03 -50.77
C ASP A 182 -35.19 7.34 -49.97
N ILE A 183 -34.41 7.43 -48.90
CA ILE A 183 -34.31 8.60 -48.03
C ILE A 183 -32.94 9.21 -48.27
N GLU A 184 -32.78 9.90 -49.41
CA GLU A 184 -31.48 10.47 -49.79
C GLU A 184 -31.08 11.63 -48.87
N LYS A 185 -29.89 11.50 -48.26
CA LYS A 185 -29.15 12.57 -47.60
C LYS A 185 -27.66 12.36 -47.88
N ASN A 186 -27.05 13.24 -48.67
CA ASN A 186 -25.59 13.21 -48.84
C ASN A 186 -24.92 13.73 -47.57
N LYS A 187 -24.40 12.81 -46.75
CA LYS A 187 -23.60 13.16 -45.57
C LYS A 187 -22.12 12.96 -45.86
N ASN A 188 -21.30 13.92 -45.41
CA ASN A 188 -19.86 13.76 -45.33
C ASN A 188 -19.50 13.06 -44.02
N PHE A 189 -19.19 11.76 -44.08
CA PHE A 189 -18.80 10.97 -42.91
C PHE A 189 -17.28 10.92 -42.73
N ASN A 190 -16.85 10.95 -41.48
CA ASN A 190 -15.47 10.72 -41.07
C ASN A 190 -15.43 9.53 -40.11
N PHE A 191 -15.11 8.34 -40.62
CA PHE A 191 -15.01 7.15 -39.79
C PHE A 191 -13.61 7.06 -39.15
N LYS A 192 -13.51 7.45 -37.87
CA LYS A 192 -12.33 7.25 -37.04
C LYS A 192 -12.68 6.41 -35.82
N ILE A 193 -11.90 5.35 -35.61
CA ILE A 193 -12.02 4.47 -34.43
C ILE A 193 -11.28 5.05 -33.23
N LYS A 194 -10.14 5.71 -33.46
CA LYS A 194 -9.43 6.45 -32.41
C LYS A 194 -10.11 7.79 -32.21
N THR A 195 -10.51 8.06 -30.98
CA THR A 195 -11.34 9.20 -30.59
C THR A 195 -10.61 10.00 -29.52
N ASP A 196 -10.71 11.33 -29.56
CA ASP A 196 -10.07 12.21 -28.58
C ASP A 196 -10.60 11.95 -27.15
N ILE A 197 -11.84 11.45 -27.04
CA ILE A 197 -12.51 11.12 -25.78
C ILE A 197 -11.71 10.14 -24.92
N CYS A 198 -11.00 9.17 -25.53
CA CYS A 198 -10.32 8.10 -24.81
C CYS A 198 -8.79 8.10 -24.97
N GLN A 199 -8.19 9.06 -25.69
CA GLN A 199 -6.74 9.03 -25.98
C GLN A 199 -5.90 8.89 -24.71
N ASN A 200 -6.15 9.75 -23.71
CA ASN A 200 -5.38 9.82 -22.45
C ASN A 200 -6.05 9.12 -21.25
N CYS A 201 -7.07 8.28 -21.49
CA CYS A 201 -7.80 7.57 -20.42
C CYS A 201 -7.50 6.07 -20.46
N SER A 202 -7.25 5.42 -19.33
CA SER A 202 -7.03 3.96 -19.21
C SER A 202 -8.00 3.25 -18.26
N LYS A 203 -8.90 3.99 -17.59
CA LYS A 203 -9.71 3.49 -16.45
C LYS A 203 -10.35 2.12 -16.70
N CYS A 204 -11.01 1.92 -17.84
CA CYS A 204 -11.68 0.67 -18.16
C CYS A 204 -10.74 -0.52 -18.37
N VAL A 205 -9.53 -0.25 -18.85
CA VAL A 205 -8.45 -1.23 -19.05
C VAL A 205 -7.91 -1.67 -17.70
N ASP A 206 -7.62 -0.68 -16.84
CA ASP A 206 -7.01 -0.89 -15.53
C ASP A 206 -7.89 -1.72 -14.59
N VAL A 207 -9.22 -1.62 -14.72
CA VAL A 207 -10.18 -2.38 -13.89
C VAL A 207 -10.67 -3.68 -14.53
N CYS A 208 -10.22 -4.03 -15.74
CA CYS A 208 -10.73 -5.21 -16.44
C CYS A 208 -10.33 -6.50 -15.69
N PRO A 209 -11.29 -7.21 -15.06
CA PRO A 209 -10.98 -8.29 -14.13
C PRO A 209 -10.31 -9.51 -14.76
N SER A 210 -10.44 -9.67 -16.08
CA SER A 210 -9.89 -10.78 -16.85
C SER A 210 -8.77 -10.37 -17.80
N GLY A 211 -8.37 -9.09 -17.80
CA GLY A 211 -7.37 -8.57 -18.74
C GLY A 211 -7.78 -8.69 -20.21
N ALA A 212 -9.07 -8.67 -20.50
CA ALA A 212 -9.59 -8.79 -21.87
C ALA A 212 -9.36 -7.54 -22.73
N LEU A 213 -9.09 -6.39 -22.11
CA LEU A 213 -8.88 -5.11 -22.81
C LEU A 213 -7.38 -4.81 -22.90
N SER A 214 -6.88 -4.52 -24.10
CA SER A 214 -5.45 -4.24 -24.33
C SER A 214 -5.08 -2.76 -24.18
N GLY A 215 -6.07 -1.87 -24.09
CA GLY A 215 -5.89 -0.41 -24.13
C GLY A 215 -5.70 0.18 -25.54
N ASN A 216 -5.58 -0.66 -26.57
CA ASN A 216 -5.49 -0.23 -27.96
C ASN A 216 -6.84 -0.30 -28.69
N PHE A 217 -7.96 -0.11 -27.98
CA PHE A 217 -9.34 -0.26 -28.50
C PHE A 217 -9.72 -1.69 -28.90
N THR A 218 -8.91 -2.71 -28.58
CA THR A 218 -9.19 -4.13 -28.87
C THR A 218 -9.67 -4.88 -27.65
N ILE A 219 -10.46 -5.94 -27.89
CA ILE A 219 -10.90 -6.89 -26.88
C ILE A 219 -10.57 -8.32 -27.28
N GLU A 220 -10.05 -9.09 -26.33
CA GLU A 220 -9.87 -10.54 -26.44
C GLU A 220 -11.15 -11.23 -25.95
N ALA A 221 -12.03 -11.63 -26.88
CA ALA A 221 -13.35 -12.19 -26.57
C ALA A 221 -13.28 -13.40 -25.62
N GLU A 222 -12.30 -14.30 -25.80
CA GLU A 222 -12.10 -15.48 -24.95
C GLU A 222 -11.72 -15.16 -23.50
N LYS A 223 -11.27 -13.93 -23.22
CA LYS A 223 -11.03 -13.45 -21.86
C LYS A 223 -12.20 -12.65 -21.32
N CYS A 224 -13.07 -12.11 -22.18
CA CYS A 224 -14.15 -11.21 -21.75
C CYS A 224 -15.23 -11.96 -20.97
N ILE A 225 -15.45 -11.60 -19.71
CA ILE A 225 -16.47 -12.23 -18.86
C ILE A 225 -17.87 -12.13 -19.48
N SER A 226 -18.19 -10.99 -20.10
CA SER A 226 -19.47 -10.79 -20.77
C SER A 226 -19.68 -11.77 -21.94
N TYR A 227 -18.60 -12.11 -22.66
CA TYR A 227 -18.63 -13.12 -23.72
C TYR A 227 -18.75 -14.54 -23.15
N LEU A 228 -17.93 -14.88 -22.16
CA LEU A 228 -17.87 -16.22 -21.56
C LEU A 228 -19.19 -16.64 -20.90
N THR A 229 -19.83 -15.73 -20.19
CA THR A 229 -21.16 -15.98 -19.57
C THR A 229 -22.24 -16.25 -20.62
N GLN A 230 -22.05 -15.80 -21.86
CA GLN A 230 -22.99 -16.05 -22.95
C GLN A 230 -22.61 -17.26 -23.80
N LYS A 231 -21.34 -17.68 -23.89
CA LYS A 231 -20.92 -18.82 -24.73
C LYS A 231 -21.77 -20.08 -24.46
N LYS A 232 -22.35 -20.70 -25.52
CA LYS A 232 -23.25 -21.88 -25.41
C LYS A 232 -22.48 -23.21 -25.36
N GLY A 233 -21.30 -23.26 -25.97
CA GLY A 233 -20.41 -24.42 -25.95
C GLY A 233 -19.74 -24.62 -24.58
N ASP A 234 -18.91 -25.66 -24.52
CA ASP A 234 -18.14 -25.94 -23.31
C ASP A 234 -17.07 -24.89 -23.05
N LEU A 235 -16.83 -24.65 -21.76
CA LEU A 235 -15.79 -23.76 -21.28
C LEU A 235 -14.58 -24.58 -20.83
N SER A 236 -13.40 -24.19 -21.28
CA SER A 236 -12.12 -24.69 -20.76
C SER A 236 -11.97 -24.34 -19.28
N VAL A 237 -11.03 -25.02 -18.60
CA VAL A 237 -10.71 -24.73 -17.20
C VAL A 237 -10.29 -23.26 -17.01
N LYS A 238 -9.57 -22.69 -17.97
CA LYS A 238 -9.14 -21.28 -17.93
C LYS A 238 -10.34 -20.33 -18.03
N GLU A 239 -11.25 -20.58 -18.98
CA GLU A 239 -12.46 -19.75 -19.16
C GLU A 239 -13.38 -19.78 -17.93
N LYS A 240 -13.57 -20.95 -17.30
CA LYS A 240 -14.38 -21.09 -16.07
C LYS A 240 -13.88 -20.18 -14.93
N LYS A 241 -12.56 -20.11 -14.73
CA LYS A 241 -11.94 -19.28 -13.67
C LYS A 241 -12.10 -17.77 -13.90
N LEU A 242 -12.28 -17.35 -15.15
CA LEU A 242 -12.44 -15.92 -15.48
C LEU A 242 -13.84 -15.40 -15.16
N ILE A 243 -14.87 -16.25 -15.12
CA ILE A 243 -16.27 -15.83 -14.93
C ILE A 243 -16.53 -15.18 -13.56
N LYS A 244 -15.71 -15.48 -12.54
CA LYS A 244 -15.91 -15.02 -11.15
C LYS A 244 -17.32 -15.41 -10.66
N ASN A 245 -18.08 -14.48 -10.08
CA ASN A 245 -19.47 -14.68 -9.64
C ASN A 245 -20.52 -14.17 -10.67
N ASN A 246 -20.15 -14.01 -11.94
CA ASN A 246 -21.07 -13.49 -12.95
C ASN A 246 -22.00 -14.57 -13.50
N ILE A 247 -23.30 -14.33 -13.39
CA ILE A 247 -24.37 -15.15 -13.99
C ILE A 247 -24.59 -14.75 -15.45
N TYR A 248 -24.58 -13.46 -15.76
CA TYR A 248 -24.74 -12.98 -17.14
C TYR A 248 -24.11 -11.59 -17.37
N GLY A 249 -23.22 -11.48 -18.35
CA GLY A 249 -22.62 -10.21 -18.71
C GLY A 249 -21.54 -9.72 -17.74
N CYS A 250 -20.96 -8.57 -18.07
CA CYS A 250 -20.03 -7.80 -17.23
C CYS A 250 -19.98 -6.36 -17.78
N ASP A 251 -20.12 -5.38 -16.89
CA ASP A 251 -20.14 -3.95 -17.18
C ASP A 251 -19.15 -3.16 -16.30
N ILE A 252 -18.23 -3.83 -15.59
CA ILE A 252 -17.18 -3.18 -14.79
C ILE A 252 -16.40 -2.12 -15.60
N CYS A 253 -16.12 -2.41 -16.88
CA CYS A 253 -15.42 -1.49 -17.77
C CYS A 253 -16.30 -0.30 -18.24
N GLN A 254 -17.63 -0.42 -18.15
CA GLN A 254 -18.59 0.65 -18.37
C GLN A 254 -18.75 1.49 -17.09
N ASN A 255 -18.81 0.85 -15.92
CA ASN A 255 -19.03 1.50 -14.62
C ASN A 255 -17.97 2.57 -14.29
N VAL A 256 -16.74 2.40 -14.76
CA VAL A 256 -15.65 3.36 -14.53
C VAL A 256 -15.53 4.44 -15.60
N CYS A 257 -16.37 4.44 -16.63
CA CYS A 257 -16.34 5.43 -17.69
C CYS A 257 -16.79 6.80 -17.14
N PRO A 258 -15.98 7.87 -17.22
CA PRO A 258 -16.36 9.18 -16.68
C PRO A 258 -17.63 9.76 -17.29
N LEU A 259 -17.88 9.49 -18.58
CA LEU A 259 -19.09 9.94 -19.29
C LEU A 259 -20.36 9.17 -18.87
N ASN A 260 -20.24 8.20 -17.96
CA ASN A 260 -21.39 7.57 -17.33
C ASN A 260 -21.88 8.29 -16.07
N ASN A 261 -21.15 9.29 -15.55
CA ASN A 261 -21.51 10.02 -14.33
C ASN A 261 -22.42 11.24 -14.57
N ASP A 262 -22.26 11.95 -15.70
CA ASP A 262 -23.01 13.17 -16.03
C ASP A 262 -24.14 12.87 -17.05
N LYS A 263 -25.10 12.03 -16.67
CA LYS A 263 -26.15 11.54 -17.60
C LYS A 263 -27.46 12.31 -17.53
N LYS A 264 -28.13 12.40 -18.68
CA LYS A 264 -29.55 12.78 -18.79
C LYS A 264 -30.41 11.73 -18.07
N GLU A 265 -31.40 12.18 -17.29
CA GLU A 265 -32.36 11.28 -16.66
C GLU A 265 -33.05 10.40 -17.71
N ILE A 266 -33.11 9.10 -17.42
CA ILE A 266 -33.67 8.11 -18.31
C ILE A 266 -35.18 8.04 -18.06
N PRO A 267 -36.02 8.08 -19.11
CA PRO A 267 -37.46 7.92 -18.94
C PRO A 267 -37.81 6.65 -18.16
N ILE A 268 -38.67 6.79 -17.13
CA ILE A 268 -39.07 5.69 -16.24
C ILE A 268 -39.61 4.49 -17.03
N GLU A 269 -40.26 4.72 -18.17
CA GLU A 269 -40.80 3.66 -19.04
C GLU A 269 -39.75 2.70 -19.64
N TYR A 270 -38.46 3.07 -19.60
CA TYR A 270 -37.35 2.21 -20.03
C TYR A 270 -36.80 1.36 -18.89
N THR A 271 -37.18 1.68 -17.66
CA THR A 271 -36.61 1.12 -16.44
C THR A 271 -37.63 0.30 -15.66
N ARG A 272 -37.16 -0.59 -14.79
CA ARG A 272 -37.97 -1.20 -13.74
C ARG A 272 -37.27 -1.02 -12.40
N GLU A 273 -38.04 -0.76 -11.35
CA GLU A 273 -37.55 -1.00 -9.99
C GLU A 273 -37.48 -2.51 -9.77
N THR A 274 -36.27 -3.04 -9.76
CA THR A 274 -35.99 -4.44 -9.49
C THR A 274 -34.83 -4.50 -8.52
N ASN A 275 -34.89 -5.39 -7.52
CA ASN A 275 -33.69 -5.72 -6.75
C ASN A 275 -32.69 -6.40 -7.69
N ASN A 276 -31.44 -5.94 -7.80
CA ASN A 276 -30.44 -6.49 -8.73
C ASN A 276 -29.66 -7.70 -8.19
N GLU A 277 -30.29 -8.47 -7.32
CA GLU A 277 -29.66 -9.53 -6.55
C GLU A 277 -30.24 -10.89 -6.95
N ILE A 278 -29.39 -11.80 -7.45
CA ILE A 278 -29.71 -13.22 -7.60
C ILE A 278 -28.93 -13.98 -6.56
N GLU A 279 -29.59 -14.44 -5.51
CA GLU A 279 -29.02 -15.43 -4.61
C GLU A 279 -28.85 -16.75 -5.40
N ILE A 280 -27.62 -17.28 -5.42
CA ILE A 280 -27.18 -18.35 -6.32
C ILE A 280 -27.79 -19.70 -5.94
N HIS A 281 -27.91 -20.01 -4.65
CA HIS A 281 -28.47 -21.29 -4.19
C HIS A 281 -29.94 -21.41 -4.59
N ASN A 282 -30.74 -20.39 -4.31
CA ASN A 282 -32.15 -20.26 -4.70
C ASN A 282 -32.33 -20.39 -6.22
N LEU A 283 -31.42 -19.79 -7.02
CA LEU A 283 -31.47 -19.92 -8.47
C LEU A 283 -31.26 -21.38 -8.91
N LEU A 284 -30.33 -22.09 -8.28
CA LEU A 284 -29.96 -23.46 -8.66
C LEU A 284 -31.04 -24.48 -8.28
N GLU A 285 -31.81 -24.21 -7.23
CA GLU A 285 -32.97 -25.02 -6.83
C GLU A 285 -34.16 -24.92 -7.79
N LEU A 286 -34.32 -23.79 -8.50
CA LEU A 286 -35.42 -23.63 -9.45
C LEU A 286 -35.28 -24.60 -10.64
N SER A 287 -36.39 -25.19 -11.09
CA SER A 287 -36.40 -25.91 -12.37
C SER A 287 -36.11 -24.96 -13.54
N ASN A 288 -35.69 -25.49 -14.70
CA ASN A 288 -35.47 -24.66 -15.90
C ASN A 288 -36.72 -23.85 -16.29
N LYS A 289 -37.93 -24.42 -16.14
CA LYS A 289 -39.20 -23.71 -16.33
C LYS A 289 -39.41 -22.64 -15.26
N GLY A 290 -38.99 -22.90 -14.01
CA GLY A 290 -39.04 -21.96 -12.91
C GLY A 290 -38.17 -20.72 -13.14
N ILE A 291 -36.93 -20.91 -13.61
CA ILE A 291 -36.03 -19.80 -13.99
C ILE A 291 -36.66 -18.95 -15.09
N ILE A 292 -37.14 -19.59 -16.17
CA ILE A 292 -37.78 -18.88 -17.28
C ILE A 292 -39.00 -18.10 -16.79
N LYS A 293 -39.84 -18.70 -15.93
CA LYS A 293 -41.05 -18.02 -15.41
C LYS A 293 -40.71 -16.84 -14.50
N LYS A 294 -39.76 -17.01 -13.56
CA LYS A 294 -39.36 -15.98 -12.59
C LYS A 294 -38.72 -14.78 -13.29
N TYR A 295 -37.84 -15.04 -14.25
CA TYR A 295 -37.04 -14.00 -14.90
C TYR A 295 -37.51 -13.66 -16.33
N LYS A 296 -38.71 -14.09 -16.76
CA LYS A 296 -39.20 -13.99 -18.16
C LYS A 296 -39.08 -12.62 -18.84
N ASN A 297 -39.01 -11.55 -18.05
CA ASN A 297 -38.97 -10.18 -18.56
C ASN A 297 -37.54 -9.58 -18.56
N HIS A 298 -36.53 -10.33 -18.13
CA HIS A 298 -35.14 -9.87 -18.03
C HIS A 298 -34.34 -10.29 -19.28
N GLY A 299 -33.48 -9.39 -19.75
CA GLY A 299 -32.69 -9.54 -20.97
C GLY A 299 -31.62 -10.64 -20.94
N PHE A 300 -31.38 -11.33 -19.82
CA PHE A 300 -30.46 -12.47 -19.79
C PHE A 300 -31.13 -13.83 -20.05
N VAL A 301 -32.47 -13.92 -19.93
CA VAL A 301 -33.20 -15.20 -19.97
C VAL A 301 -33.25 -15.84 -21.34
N TRP A 302 -33.23 -15.06 -22.42
CA TRP A 302 -33.23 -15.58 -23.79
C TRP A 302 -32.06 -16.54 -24.05
N ARG A 303 -30.97 -16.42 -23.29
CA ARG A 303 -29.81 -17.32 -23.43
C ARG A 303 -30.12 -18.76 -23.01
N GLY A 304 -31.11 -18.93 -22.14
CA GLY A 304 -31.64 -20.21 -21.72
C GLY A 304 -31.18 -20.61 -20.31
N ALA A 305 -32.10 -21.27 -19.58
CA ALA A 305 -31.89 -21.66 -18.19
C ALA A 305 -30.67 -22.55 -17.95
N ASN A 306 -30.30 -23.41 -18.91
CA ASN A 306 -29.12 -24.26 -18.78
C ASN A 306 -27.81 -23.47 -18.67
N VAL A 307 -27.64 -22.41 -19.49
CA VAL A 307 -26.46 -21.54 -19.48
C VAL A 307 -26.41 -20.73 -18.18
N ILE A 308 -27.56 -20.24 -17.74
CA ILE A 308 -27.70 -19.49 -16.47
C ILE A 308 -27.28 -20.38 -15.29
N LYS A 309 -27.81 -21.62 -15.21
CA LYS A 309 -27.42 -22.59 -14.18
C LYS A 309 -25.94 -22.96 -14.25
N ARG A 310 -25.39 -23.14 -15.46
CA ARG A 310 -23.96 -23.41 -15.64
C ARG A 310 -23.10 -22.30 -15.01
N ASN A 311 -23.42 -21.04 -15.30
CA ASN A 311 -22.65 -19.90 -14.78
C ASN A 311 -22.81 -19.76 -13.26
N ALA A 312 -24.00 -20.06 -12.72
CA ALA A 312 -24.26 -20.13 -11.28
C ALA A 312 -23.40 -21.20 -10.58
N ILE A 313 -23.29 -22.41 -11.15
CA ILE A 313 -22.42 -23.48 -10.63
C ILE A 313 -20.94 -23.06 -10.67
N ILE A 314 -20.50 -22.47 -11.79
CA ILE A 314 -19.14 -21.94 -11.93
C ILE A 314 -18.87 -20.87 -10.87
N SER A 315 -19.87 -20.02 -10.60
CA SER A 315 -19.78 -18.95 -9.59
C SER A 315 -19.56 -19.52 -8.20
N LEU A 316 -20.30 -20.55 -7.77
CA LEU A 316 -20.05 -21.23 -6.49
C LEU A 316 -18.61 -21.76 -6.40
N GLY A 317 -18.13 -22.44 -7.45
CA GLY A 317 -16.75 -22.94 -7.50
C GLY A 317 -15.69 -21.82 -7.45
N ASN A 318 -15.96 -20.67 -8.06
CA ASN A 318 -15.06 -19.51 -8.06
C ASN A 318 -15.12 -18.69 -6.77
N VAL A 319 -16.24 -18.69 -6.05
CA VAL A 319 -16.37 -18.04 -4.72
C VAL A 319 -15.66 -18.92 -3.69
N GLY A 320 -15.98 -20.21 -3.64
CA GLY A 320 -15.13 -21.21 -3.01
C GLY A 320 -15.46 -21.56 -1.56
N PHE A 321 -16.69 -21.39 -1.08
CA PHE A 321 -17.05 -21.81 0.29
C PHE A 321 -17.16 -23.33 0.40
N SER A 322 -16.58 -23.89 1.45
CA SER A 322 -16.58 -25.34 1.69
C SER A 322 -17.98 -25.89 2.00
N SER A 323 -18.84 -25.07 2.62
CA SER A 323 -20.27 -25.35 2.85
C SER A 323 -21.04 -25.65 1.56
N ASP A 324 -20.59 -25.15 0.41
CA ASP A 324 -21.26 -25.36 -0.88
C ASP A 324 -21.02 -26.75 -1.46
N ILE A 325 -20.05 -27.52 -0.95
CA ILE A 325 -19.73 -28.86 -1.48
C ILE A 325 -20.94 -29.78 -1.37
N ASP A 326 -21.63 -29.78 -0.24
CA ASP A 326 -22.77 -30.67 -0.02
C ASP A 326 -24.00 -30.20 -0.81
N PHE A 327 -24.20 -28.89 -0.94
CA PHE A 327 -25.22 -28.33 -1.84
C PHE A 327 -24.97 -28.75 -3.29
N LEU A 328 -23.74 -28.61 -3.79
CA LEU A 328 -23.35 -28.99 -5.14
C LEU A 328 -23.56 -30.49 -5.41
N LYS A 329 -23.24 -31.36 -4.43
CA LYS A 329 -23.55 -32.80 -4.51
C LYS A 329 -25.05 -33.05 -4.60
N ASN A 330 -25.86 -32.36 -3.80
CA ASN A 330 -27.32 -32.53 -3.78
C ASN A 330 -27.95 -32.16 -5.13
N ILE A 331 -27.51 -31.08 -5.77
CA ILE A 331 -28.07 -30.66 -7.06
C ILE A 331 -27.55 -31.48 -8.26
N TYR A 332 -26.52 -32.32 -8.11
CA TYR A 332 -25.86 -33.05 -9.20
C TYR A 332 -26.83 -33.86 -10.07
N ASN A 333 -27.82 -34.53 -9.44
CA ASN A 333 -28.82 -35.32 -10.15
C ASN A 333 -30.00 -34.49 -10.68
N HIS A 334 -30.08 -33.21 -10.33
CA HIS A 334 -31.16 -32.30 -10.69
C HIS A 334 -30.76 -31.25 -11.73
N VAL A 335 -29.50 -31.25 -12.17
CA VAL A 335 -29.00 -30.46 -13.29
C VAL A 335 -29.00 -31.28 -14.59
N SER A 336 -28.96 -30.61 -15.73
CA SER A 336 -28.82 -31.26 -17.03
C SER A 336 -27.48 -32.00 -17.15
N ASP A 337 -27.40 -33.02 -18.01
CA ASP A 337 -26.16 -33.80 -18.20
C ASP A 337 -24.97 -32.93 -18.58
N ASN A 338 -25.18 -31.89 -19.40
CA ASN A 338 -24.14 -30.92 -19.74
C ASN A 338 -23.61 -30.15 -18.53
N ASN A 339 -24.43 -29.92 -17.50
CA ASN A 339 -24.04 -29.17 -16.30
C ASN A 339 -23.39 -30.03 -15.21
N LYS A 340 -23.54 -31.37 -15.25
CA LYS A 340 -22.92 -32.28 -14.27
C LYS A 340 -21.39 -32.13 -14.21
N ASN A 341 -20.74 -31.96 -15.37
CA ASN A 341 -19.29 -31.73 -15.44
C ASN A 341 -18.85 -30.41 -14.76
N TYR A 342 -19.72 -29.39 -14.76
CA TYR A 342 -19.45 -28.12 -14.09
C TYR A 342 -19.61 -28.24 -12.57
N VAL A 343 -20.57 -29.06 -12.10
CA VAL A 343 -20.72 -29.38 -10.67
C VAL A 343 -19.48 -30.08 -10.14
N LEU A 344 -18.99 -31.10 -10.86
CA LEU A 344 -17.76 -31.81 -10.48
C LEU A 344 -16.54 -30.88 -10.50
N TRP A 345 -16.44 -30.00 -11.51
CA TRP A 345 -15.39 -28.99 -11.57
C TRP A 345 -15.46 -28.04 -10.36
N ALA A 346 -16.64 -27.53 -10.01
CA ALA A 346 -16.82 -26.61 -8.89
C ALA A 346 -16.43 -27.27 -7.55
N ILE A 347 -16.86 -28.51 -7.30
CA ILE A 347 -16.47 -29.28 -6.10
C ILE A 347 -14.95 -29.45 -6.04
N ASN A 348 -14.31 -29.81 -7.15
CA ASN A 348 -12.86 -29.98 -7.20
C ASN A 348 -12.11 -28.66 -7.01
N GLU A 349 -12.61 -27.56 -7.57
CA GLU A 349 -12.02 -26.24 -7.38
C GLU A 349 -12.11 -25.79 -5.91
N ILE A 350 -13.24 -26.01 -5.23
CA ILE A 350 -13.40 -25.73 -3.79
C ILE A 350 -12.42 -26.58 -2.97
N LYS A 351 -12.34 -27.89 -3.21
CA LYS A 351 -11.40 -28.79 -2.51
C LYS A 351 -9.93 -28.44 -2.75
N ASN A 352 -9.59 -28.08 -4.00
CA ASN A 352 -8.23 -27.66 -4.34
C ASN A 352 -7.85 -26.33 -3.67
N ARG A 353 -8.84 -25.46 -3.40
CA ARG A 353 -8.64 -24.25 -2.59
C ARG A 353 -8.47 -24.58 -1.13
N GLU A 354 -9.22 -25.52 -0.54
CA GLU A 354 -8.96 -25.98 0.83
C GLU A 354 -7.55 -26.59 0.98
N GLY A 355 -7.06 -27.32 -0.03
CA GLY A 355 -5.70 -27.87 -0.03
C GLY A 355 -4.57 -26.86 -0.31
N ASN A 356 -4.88 -25.71 -0.93
CA ASN A 356 -3.91 -24.65 -1.29
C ASN A 356 -4.13 -23.32 -0.56
N MET A 357 -5.13 -23.23 0.32
CA MET A 357 -5.27 -22.12 1.24
C MET A 357 -4.17 -22.25 2.28
N LYS A 358 -3.00 -21.69 1.96
CA LYS A 358 -2.04 -21.28 2.98
C LYS A 358 -2.83 -20.46 3.98
N ASN A 359 -3.06 -21.03 5.16
CA ASN A 359 -3.76 -20.35 6.23
C ASN A 359 -2.98 -19.06 6.52
N ILE A 360 -3.62 -17.89 6.39
CA ILE A 360 -2.93 -16.61 6.64
C ILE A 360 -2.34 -16.53 8.05
N HIS A 361 -2.92 -17.30 9.00
CA HIS A 361 -2.44 -17.44 10.37
C HIS A 361 -1.18 -18.30 10.50
N GLU A 362 -0.76 -19.00 9.44
CA GLU A 362 0.55 -19.65 9.37
C GLU A 362 1.69 -18.65 9.13
N LEU A 363 1.36 -17.40 8.78
CA LEU A 363 2.32 -16.31 8.59
C LEU A 363 3.44 -16.68 7.59
N ASP A 364 3.11 -17.40 6.51
CA ASP A 364 4.09 -17.94 5.56
C ASP A 364 4.99 -16.85 4.95
N PHE A 365 4.47 -15.62 4.77
CA PHE A 365 5.30 -14.50 4.31
C PHE A 365 6.43 -14.14 5.31
N LEU A 366 6.20 -14.30 6.63
CA LEU A 366 7.26 -14.14 7.63
C LEU A 366 8.26 -15.29 7.59
N LYS A 367 7.79 -16.53 7.36
CA LYS A 367 8.68 -17.68 7.18
C LYS A 367 9.60 -17.48 5.97
N GLU A 368 9.04 -17.02 4.84
CA GLU A 368 9.77 -16.66 3.62
C GLU A 368 10.79 -15.54 3.89
N ASN A 369 10.39 -14.45 4.57
CA ASN A 369 11.30 -13.37 4.95
C ASN A 369 12.44 -13.84 5.87
N ILE A 370 12.16 -14.73 6.83
CA ILE A 370 13.18 -15.32 7.72
C ILE A 370 14.16 -16.18 6.93
N ASP A 371 13.68 -16.99 5.99
CA ASP A 371 14.54 -17.83 5.15
C ASP A 371 15.42 -16.98 4.23
N ASP A 372 14.93 -15.84 3.75
CA ASP A 372 15.75 -14.89 2.98
C ASP A 372 16.85 -14.25 3.84
N LEU A 373 16.57 -13.90 5.11
CA LEU A 373 17.62 -13.46 6.06
C LEU A 373 18.69 -14.54 6.27
N LYS A 374 18.31 -15.83 6.31
CA LYS A 374 19.26 -16.94 6.42
C LYS A 374 20.11 -17.08 5.16
N LYS A 375 19.51 -17.01 3.97
CA LYS A 375 20.23 -17.08 2.68
C LYS A 375 21.23 -15.92 2.53
N GLN A 376 20.88 -14.73 3.01
CA GLN A 376 21.76 -13.56 3.01
C GLN A 376 22.87 -13.63 4.08
N GLY A 377 22.86 -14.62 4.97
CA GLY A 377 23.84 -14.76 6.04
C GLY A 377 23.69 -13.74 7.18
N VAL A 378 22.59 -12.99 7.23
CA VAL A 378 22.34 -11.94 8.23
C VAL A 378 21.34 -12.36 9.32
N TYR A 379 20.76 -13.55 9.23
CA TYR A 379 19.93 -14.12 10.29
C TYR A 379 20.74 -14.35 11.57
N ARG A 380 20.22 -13.88 12.71
CA ARG A 380 20.88 -14.00 14.02
C ARG A 380 19.88 -14.49 15.07
N LYS A 381 20.37 -15.31 15.99
CA LYS A 381 19.69 -15.59 17.26
C LYS A 381 20.17 -14.59 18.30
N LEU A 382 19.28 -14.16 19.19
CA LEU A 382 19.66 -13.28 20.29
C LEU A 382 20.66 -14.01 21.20
N PRO A 383 21.80 -13.37 21.56
CA PRO A 383 22.75 -13.95 22.49
C PRO A 383 22.16 -13.98 23.90
N ILE A 384 22.45 -15.04 24.65
CA ILE A 384 22.00 -15.22 26.04
C ILE A 384 23.16 -14.85 26.96
N LEU A 385 23.02 -13.71 27.65
CA LEU A 385 23.94 -13.30 28.71
C LEU A 385 23.56 -14.02 30.00
N GLU A 386 24.52 -14.72 30.61
CA GLU A 386 24.36 -15.41 31.88
C GLU A 386 25.07 -14.59 32.97
N GLY A 387 24.27 -13.98 33.86
CA GLY A 387 24.77 -13.12 34.93
C GLY A 387 24.75 -11.63 34.58
N ALA A 388 25.61 -10.85 35.25
CA ALA A 388 25.66 -9.41 35.10
C ALA A 388 26.39 -8.97 33.82
N ASN A 389 26.07 -7.76 33.34
CA ASN A 389 26.75 -7.16 32.20
C ASN A 389 28.02 -6.43 32.66
N ASP A 390 29.16 -7.12 32.58
CA ASP A 390 30.48 -6.62 32.98
C ASP A 390 31.47 -6.63 31.80
N ALA A 391 32.73 -6.26 32.07
CA ALA A 391 33.83 -6.26 31.09
C ALA A 391 34.20 -7.69 30.61
N GLU A 392 33.94 -8.71 31.41
CA GLU A 392 34.09 -10.12 31.06
C GLU A 392 32.80 -10.84 31.49
N ILE A 393 32.19 -11.59 30.59
CA ILE A 393 30.84 -12.15 30.74
C ILE A 393 30.80 -13.62 30.35
N ILE A 394 29.73 -14.31 30.74
CA ILE A 394 29.36 -15.61 30.19
C ILE A 394 28.25 -15.37 29.17
N LEU A 395 28.53 -15.63 27.89
CA LEU A 395 27.59 -15.44 26.79
C LEU A 395 27.44 -16.77 26.05
N ASN A 396 26.22 -17.29 25.98
CA ASN A 396 25.91 -18.62 25.41
C ASN A 396 26.81 -19.73 26.00
N GLY A 397 26.94 -19.79 27.32
CA GLY A 397 27.77 -20.76 28.03
C GLY A 397 29.29 -20.54 27.93
N LYS A 398 29.75 -19.47 27.27
CA LYS A 398 31.18 -19.21 27.06
C LYS A 398 31.64 -17.92 27.73
N LYS A 399 32.75 -18.02 28.46
CA LYS A 399 33.43 -16.85 29.05
C LYS A 399 34.14 -16.02 27.97
N VAL A 400 33.81 -14.74 27.86
CA VAL A 400 34.32 -13.82 26.83
C VAL A 400 34.54 -12.40 27.36
N ILE A 401 35.50 -11.69 26.80
CA ILE A 401 35.66 -10.23 27.00
C ILE A 401 34.57 -9.50 26.22
N ASN A 402 33.87 -8.57 26.87
CA ASN A 402 32.70 -7.91 26.33
C ASN A 402 33.03 -6.53 25.75
N LEU A 403 33.15 -6.45 24.43
CA LEU A 403 33.33 -5.22 23.68
C LEU A 403 32.05 -4.81 22.94
N SER A 404 30.87 -5.34 23.30
CA SER A 404 29.61 -5.04 22.61
C SER A 404 28.60 -4.27 23.46
N SER A 405 28.91 -4.01 24.72
CA SER A 405 27.98 -3.36 25.66
C SER A 405 28.12 -1.84 25.67
N ASN A 406 26.99 -1.13 25.75
CA ASN A 406 26.99 0.32 25.98
C ASN A 406 27.17 0.71 27.47
N ASN A 407 27.55 -0.24 28.34
CA ASN A 407 27.84 0.00 29.77
C ASN A 407 29.20 0.72 29.93
N TYR A 408 29.31 1.94 29.39
CA TYR A 408 30.56 2.70 29.27
C TYR A 408 31.32 2.85 30.58
N LEU A 409 30.62 3.06 31.69
CA LEU A 409 31.27 3.31 32.99
C LEU A 409 31.36 2.06 33.86
N GLY A 410 30.80 0.92 33.41
CA GLY A 410 30.77 -0.31 34.18
C GLY A 410 29.80 -0.25 35.37
N LEU A 411 28.81 0.63 35.33
CA LEU A 411 27.93 0.89 36.47
C LEU A 411 26.78 -0.11 36.58
N ALA A 412 26.42 -0.83 35.51
CA ALA A 412 25.25 -1.72 35.51
C ALA A 412 25.22 -2.80 36.61
N ASN A 413 26.39 -3.20 37.15
CA ASN A 413 26.51 -4.16 38.26
C ASN A 413 27.14 -3.53 39.53
N HIS A 414 27.24 -2.22 39.61
CA HIS A 414 27.98 -1.54 40.68
C HIS A 414 27.32 -1.75 42.06
N PRO A 415 28.10 -2.04 43.13
CA PRO A 415 27.54 -2.30 44.46
C PRO A 415 26.70 -1.16 45.04
N ARG A 416 27.11 0.11 44.83
CA ARG A 416 26.36 1.29 45.29
C ARG A 416 24.97 1.34 44.65
N LEU A 417 24.89 1.11 43.33
CA LEU A 417 23.62 1.10 42.59
C LEU A 417 22.70 -0.03 43.04
N LYS A 418 23.23 -1.24 43.24
CA LYS A 418 22.44 -2.37 43.77
C LYS A 418 21.85 -2.04 45.14
N LYS A 419 22.65 -1.44 46.04
CA LYS A 419 22.19 -1.03 47.36
C LYS A 419 21.06 0.02 47.26
N ALA A 420 21.22 1.01 46.40
CA ALA A 420 20.21 2.05 46.17
C ALA A 420 18.91 1.48 45.57
N ALA A 421 19.03 0.55 44.61
CA ALA A 421 17.89 -0.15 44.03
C ALA A 421 17.10 -0.94 45.09
N ILE A 422 17.80 -1.73 45.93
CA ILE A 422 17.19 -2.50 47.02
C ILE A 422 16.48 -1.55 47.99
N ALA A 423 17.12 -0.46 48.42
CA ALA A 423 16.51 0.51 49.32
C ALA A 423 15.24 1.16 48.72
N ALA A 424 15.24 1.46 47.42
CA ALA A 424 14.07 1.98 46.74
C ALA A 424 12.93 0.94 46.65
N VAL A 425 13.25 -0.34 46.44
CA VAL A 425 12.24 -1.43 46.48
C VAL A 425 11.61 -1.55 47.86
N GLU A 426 12.42 -1.54 48.93
CA GLU A 426 11.91 -1.64 50.30
C GLU A 426 10.98 -0.47 50.66
N LYS A 427 11.28 0.75 50.18
CA LYS A 427 10.47 1.94 50.49
C LYS A 427 9.22 2.09 49.61
N TYR A 428 9.37 1.88 48.30
CA TYR A 428 8.33 2.26 47.31
C TYR A 428 7.68 1.06 46.61
N GLY A 429 8.19 -0.15 46.82
CA GLY A 429 7.76 -1.35 46.12
C GLY A 429 8.41 -1.53 44.74
N VAL A 430 7.97 -2.58 44.03
CA VAL A 430 8.62 -3.04 42.78
C VAL A 430 8.24 -2.24 41.54
N GLY A 431 7.17 -1.44 41.56
CA GLY A 431 6.70 -0.72 40.39
C GLY A 431 5.82 0.48 40.74
N ALA A 432 5.71 1.42 39.79
CA ALA A 432 4.97 2.66 39.98
C ALA A 432 3.43 2.50 39.95
N GLY A 433 2.91 1.39 39.43
CA GLY A 433 1.49 1.07 39.42
C GLY A 433 0.59 1.88 38.46
N ALA A 434 1.05 3.03 37.96
CA ALA A 434 0.33 3.87 37.01
C ALA A 434 1.26 4.79 36.19
N VAL A 435 0.67 5.50 35.24
CA VAL A 435 1.31 6.63 34.54
C VAL A 435 1.55 7.81 35.51
N ARG A 436 2.50 8.69 35.19
CA ARG A 436 2.86 9.85 36.05
C ARG A 436 1.65 10.73 36.36
N THR A 437 0.76 10.97 35.40
CA THR A 437 -0.36 11.91 35.51
C THR A 437 -1.55 11.44 36.34
N ILE A 438 -1.62 10.15 36.70
CA ILE A 438 -2.73 9.62 37.52
C ILE A 438 -2.26 9.49 38.97
N VAL A 439 -1.48 8.44 39.27
CA VAL A 439 -0.93 8.16 40.61
C VAL A 439 0.44 7.48 40.54
N GLY A 440 1.11 7.53 39.39
CA GLY A 440 2.44 6.93 39.19
C GLY A 440 3.60 7.89 39.47
N ASN A 441 3.32 9.17 39.74
CA ASN A 441 4.35 10.14 40.09
C ASN A 441 4.71 10.07 41.58
N MET A 442 5.68 9.23 41.93
CA MET A 442 6.24 9.15 43.29
C MET A 442 7.28 10.25 43.53
N ASP A 443 7.47 10.66 44.78
CA ASP A 443 8.49 11.64 45.22
C ASP A 443 9.90 11.33 44.72
N ILE A 444 10.30 10.05 44.65
CA ILE A 444 11.60 9.62 44.11
C ILE A 444 11.79 9.98 42.61
N HIS A 445 10.71 10.12 41.83
CA HIS A 445 10.81 10.56 40.43
C HIS A 445 11.14 12.05 40.33
N GLU A 446 10.54 12.87 41.20
CA GLU A 446 10.85 14.31 41.28
C GLU A 446 12.28 14.53 41.80
N GLU A 447 12.72 13.71 42.75
CA GLU A 447 14.11 13.71 43.22
C GLU A 447 15.09 13.38 42.08
N LEU A 448 14.79 12.35 41.28
CA LEU A 448 15.60 12.00 40.12
C LEU A 448 15.67 13.15 39.10
N GLU A 449 14.53 13.76 38.76
CA GLU A 449 14.49 14.87 37.80
C GLU A 449 15.29 16.08 38.30
N LYS A 450 15.19 16.41 39.59
CA LYS A 450 16.01 17.47 40.21
C LYS A 450 17.50 17.15 40.15
N LYS A 451 17.87 15.90 40.48
CA LYS A 451 19.28 15.46 40.48
C LYS A 451 19.88 15.49 39.07
N LEU A 452 19.11 15.07 38.07
CA LEU A 452 19.51 15.15 36.67
C LEU A 452 19.64 16.60 36.19
N ALA A 453 18.73 17.49 36.57
CA ALA A 453 18.82 18.91 36.22
C ALA A 453 20.11 19.54 36.79
N GLU A 454 20.43 19.25 38.05
CA GLU A 454 21.68 19.69 38.69
C GLU A 454 22.91 19.13 37.97
N PHE A 455 22.92 17.83 37.65
CA PHE A 455 24.03 17.20 36.92
C PHE A 455 24.22 17.84 35.54
N LYS A 456 23.13 18.04 34.79
CA LYS A 456 23.15 18.58 33.44
C LYS A 456 23.38 20.09 33.37
N ARG A 457 23.27 20.81 34.50
CA ARG A 457 23.32 22.28 34.59
C ARG A 457 22.20 22.95 33.78
N GLU A 458 21.02 22.34 33.80
CA GLU A 458 19.82 22.81 33.10
C GLU A 458 18.72 23.18 34.10
N GLU A 459 17.76 24.01 33.68
CA GLU A 459 16.67 24.47 34.56
C GLU A 459 15.78 23.32 35.04
N ALA A 460 15.48 22.37 34.14
CA ALA A 460 14.60 21.25 34.43
C ALA A 460 14.90 20.02 33.57
N VAL A 461 14.45 18.87 34.07
CA VAL A 461 14.51 17.58 33.38
C VAL A 461 13.16 16.89 33.44
N MET A 462 12.74 16.30 32.32
CA MET A 462 11.59 15.39 32.26
C MET A 462 12.07 13.96 31.95
N VAL A 463 11.75 13.00 32.84
CA VAL A 463 12.18 11.60 32.68
C VAL A 463 11.13 10.76 31.93
N TYR A 464 11.63 9.89 31.05
CA TYR A 464 10.88 8.91 30.26
C TYR A 464 11.37 7.49 30.55
N GLN A 465 10.59 6.49 30.12
CA GLN A 465 10.89 5.07 30.31
C GLN A 465 12.09 4.57 29.48
N SER A 466 12.49 5.30 28.44
CA SER A 466 13.68 5.00 27.62
C SER A 466 14.12 6.23 26.81
N GLY A 467 15.36 6.24 26.34
CA GLY A 467 15.83 7.22 25.35
C GLY A 467 15.04 7.17 24.03
N PHE A 468 14.53 5.99 23.63
CA PHE A 468 13.64 5.88 22.47
C PHE A 468 12.33 6.66 22.70
N ASN A 469 11.71 6.48 23.88
CA ASN A 469 10.48 7.18 24.26
C ASN A 469 10.71 8.69 24.38
N CYS A 470 11.91 9.15 24.77
CA CYS A 470 12.25 10.57 24.77
C CYS A 470 12.09 11.14 23.37
N ASN A 471 12.75 10.56 22.37
CA ASN A 471 12.68 11.06 21.00
C ASN A 471 11.27 10.96 20.42
N ALA A 472 10.66 9.79 20.50
CA ALA A 472 9.32 9.56 19.96
C ALA A 472 8.25 10.47 20.61
N GLY A 473 8.38 10.71 21.92
CA GLY A 473 7.42 11.51 22.68
C GLY A 473 7.67 13.02 22.63
N THR A 474 8.92 13.45 22.61
CA THR A 474 9.29 14.88 22.68
C THR A 474 9.10 15.55 21.33
N ILE A 475 9.67 14.97 20.26
CA ILE A 475 9.59 15.54 18.91
C ILE A 475 8.13 15.75 18.50
N GLN A 476 7.28 14.74 18.72
CA GLN A 476 5.85 14.82 18.45
C GLN A 476 5.13 15.87 19.32
N ALA A 477 5.56 16.07 20.56
CA ALA A 477 4.92 17.02 21.48
C ALA A 477 5.28 18.48 21.20
N ILE A 478 6.49 18.75 20.70
CA ILE A 478 7.00 20.13 20.52
C ILE A 478 6.88 20.66 19.09
N THR A 479 6.43 19.83 18.14
CA THR A 479 6.25 20.23 16.73
C THR A 479 4.85 19.90 16.22
N GLU A 480 4.33 20.74 15.33
CA GLU A 480 3.00 20.61 14.74
C GLU A 480 2.98 20.88 13.23
N LYS A 481 1.78 20.82 12.63
CA LYS A 481 1.60 21.15 11.21
C LYS A 481 1.92 22.63 10.99
N GLY A 482 2.82 22.92 10.06
CA GLY A 482 3.29 24.28 9.77
C GLY A 482 4.66 24.60 10.37
N ASP A 483 5.26 23.66 11.11
CA ASP A 483 6.66 23.71 11.52
C ASP A 483 7.56 22.92 10.56
N LEU A 484 8.87 23.15 10.66
CA LEU A 484 9.92 22.43 9.93
C LEU A 484 10.87 21.71 10.89
N ILE A 485 11.18 20.45 10.57
CA ILE A 485 12.27 19.70 11.20
C ILE A 485 13.39 19.50 10.18
N ILE A 486 14.60 19.91 10.53
CA ILE A 486 15.81 19.68 9.72
C ILE A 486 16.68 18.66 10.46
N SER A 487 16.82 17.46 9.92
CA SER A 487 17.50 16.32 10.54
C SER A 487 18.82 16.00 9.85
N ASP A 488 19.86 15.67 10.62
CA ASP A 488 21.07 15.04 10.07
C ASP A 488 20.70 13.69 9.42
N SER A 489 21.38 13.32 8.32
CA SER A 489 21.06 12.10 7.55
C SER A 489 21.42 10.80 8.27
N LEU A 490 22.29 10.85 9.30
CA LEU A 490 22.71 9.69 10.09
C LEU A 490 22.07 9.62 11.48
N ASN A 491 21.11 10.49 11.79
CA ASN A 491 20.41 10.50 13.08
C ASN A 491 19.84 9.12 13.47
N HIS A 492 19.83 8.86 14.77
CA HIS A 492 19.36 7.60 15.31
C HIS A 492 17.90 7.29 14.91
N ALA A 493 17.58 6.00 14.76
CA ALA A 493 16.26 5.54 14.34
C ALA A 493 15.11 6.09 15.21
N SER A 494 15.32 6.31 16.51
CA SER A 494 14.30 6.90 17.40
C SER A 494 13.99 8.35 17.06
N ILE A 495 14.97 9.13 16.58
CA ILE A 495 14.74 10.48 16.07
C ILE A 495 13.91 10.38 14.79
N ILE A 496 14.32 9.53 13.85
CA ILE A 496 13.60 9.32 12.58
C ILE A 496 12.14 8.94 12.84
N ASP A 497 11.88 8.02 13.78
CA ASP A 497 10.53 7.62 14.15
C ASP A 497 9.77 8.73 14.88
N GLY A 498 10.41 9.51 15.75
CA GLY A 498 9.81 10.71 16.35
C GLY A 498 9.42 11.77 15.31
N VAL A 499 10.27 12.00 14.31
CA VAL A 499 9.96 12.89 13.17
C VAL A 499 8.80 12.35 12.35
N ARG A 500 8.73 11.02 12.13
CA ARG A 500 7.59 10.39 11.43
C ARG A 500 6.28 10.47 12.21
N LEU A 501 6.33 10.52 13.54
CA LEU A 501 5.17 10.71 14.41
C LEU A 501 4.72 12.18 14.48
N SER A 502 5.60 13.13 14.14
CA SER A 502 5.26 14.54 14.03
C SER A 502 4.37 14.83 12.81
N ARG A 503 3.69 15.98 12.84
CA ARG A 503 2.95 16.55 11.71
C ARG A 503 3.70 17.69 11.01
N ALA A 504 4.91 18.00 11.47
CA ALA A 504 5.78 18.99 10.85
C ALA A 504 6.29 18.52 9.49
N ASP A 505 6.62 19.48 8.62
CA ASP A 505 7.37 19.17 7.41
C ASP A 505 8.81 18.82 7.77
N ARG A 506 9.46 18.03 6.92
CA ARG A 506 10.82 17.53 7.17
C ARG A 506 11.76 17.86 6.03
N ALA A 507 13.00 18.18 6.41
CA ALA A 507 14.14 18.23 5.53
C ALA A 507 15.30 17.44 6.17
N VAL A 508 16.20 16.97 5.32
CA VAL A 508 17.42 16.26 5.73
C VAL A 508 18.60 17.02 5.15
N PHE A 509 19.66 17.17 5.93
CA PHE A 509 20.94 17.67 5.44
C PHE A 509 21.99 16.55 5.48
N GLU A 510 22.99 16.66 4.62
CA GLU A 510 24.10 15.72 4.58
C GLU A 510 24.88 15.71 5.90
N HIS A 511 25.17 14.50 6.39
CA HIS A 511 25.84 14.30 7.67
C HIS A 511 27.11 15.14 7.82
N SER A 512 27.18 15.90 8.91
CA SER A 512 28.30 16.81 9.25
C SER A 512 28.63 17.89 8.20
N ASN A 513 27.70 18.18 7.27
CA ASN A 513 27.85 19.20 6.22
C ASN A 513 27.05 20.47 6.56
N MET A 514 27.75 21.49 7.11
CA MET A 514 27.11 22.75 7.51
C MET A 514 26.74 23.66 6.34
N GLU A 515 27.41 23.52 5.19
CA GLU A 515 27.04 24.24 3.97
C GLU A 515 25.68 23.74 3.44
N ASP A 516 25.46 22.43 3.47
CA ASP A 516 24.19 21.83 3.09
C ASP A 516 23.08 22.15 4.09
N LEU A 517 23.38 22.12 5.40
CA LEU A 517 22.44 22.59 6.42
C LEU A 517 22.03 24.05 6.17
N GLU A 518 22.99 24.95 5.91
CA GLU A 518 22.69 26.35 5.63
C GLU A 518 21.91 26.53 4.31
N ARG A 519 22.22 25.73 3.28
CA ARG A 519 21.45 25.70 2.03
C ARG A 519 19.99 25.34 2.30
N VAL A 520 19.72 24.28 3.06
CA VAL A 520 18.36 23.86 3.43
C VAL A 520 17.64 24.94 4.23
N LEU A 521 18.34 25.60 5.17
CA LEU A 521 17.79 26.72 5.95
C LEU A 521 17.37 27.87 5.03
N LYS A 522 18.25 28.33 4.14
CA LYS A 522 17.95 29.43 3.17
C LYS A 522 16.77 29.10 2.26
N GLU A 523 16.64 27.86 1.82
CA GLU A 523 15.58 27.45 0.91
C GLU A 523 14.21 27.32 1.60
N LYS A 524 14.19 26.88 2.86
CA LYS A 524 12.96 26.39 3.49
C LYS A 524 12.47 27.21 4.66
N ARG A 525 13.37 27.76 5.49
CA ARG A 525 13.06 28.31 6.82
C ARG A 525 11.91 29.31 6.81
N ASP A 526 11.87 30.20 5.82
CA ASP A 526 10.90 31.31 5.74
C ASP A 526 9.45 30.84 5.47
N ASN A 527 9.26 29.60 5.03
CA ASN A 527 7.93 29.03 4.76
C ASN A 527 7.25 28.45 6.02
N PHE A 528 7.92 28.44 7.17
CA PHE A 528 7.48 27.73 8.37
C PHE A 528 7.46 28.64 9.60
N LYS A 529 6.52 28.34 10.51
CA LYS A 529 6.33 29.09 11.75
C LYS A 529 7.52 28.88 12.69
N ASN A 530 7.75 27.63 13.08
CA ASN A 530 8.91 27.23 13.87
C ASN A 530 9.82 26.30 13.03
N CYS A 531 11.10 26.29 13.37
CA CYS A 531 12.07 25.38 12.79
C CYS A 531 12.90 24.74 13.89
N LEU A 532 13.10 23.43 13.81
CA LEU A 532 13.87 22.62 14.75
C LEU A 532 15.01 21.93 13.99
N ILE A 533 16.25 22.20 14.39
CA ILE A 533 17.42 21.48 13.90
C ILE A 533 17.74 20.34 14.86
N ILE A 534 17.72 19.10 14.37
CA ILE A 534 17.86 17.88 15.18
C ILE A 534 19.11 17.10 14.77
N THR A 535 19.94 16.74 15.75
CA THR A 535 21.15 15.94 15.53
C THR A 535 21.44 14.98 16.72
N ASP A 536 22.05 13.83 16.46
CA ASP A 536 22.77 13.06 17.49
C ASP A 536 24.00 13.88 17.92
N GLY A 537 24.32 13.95 19.21
CA GLY A 537 25.56 14.58 19.68
C GLY A 537 26.80 13.74 19.38
N VAL A 538 26.66 12.42 19.47
CA VAL A 538 27.69 11.42 19.14
C VAL A 538 27.06 10.36 18.24
N PHE A 539 27.58 10.22 17.02
CA PHE A 539 27.03 9.28 16.05
C PHE A 539 27.50 7.87 16.37
N SER A 540 26.54 7.01 16.70
CA SER A 540 26.85 5.75 17.36
C SER A 540 27.61 4.74 16.49
N MET A 541 27.56 4.84 15.15
CA MET A 541 28.19 3.86 14.26
C MET A 541 29.65 4.18 13.95
N ASP A 542 29.97 5.47 13.86
CA ASP A 542 31.27 5.99 13.45
C ASP A 542 32.06 6.56 14.63
N GLY A 543 31.38 6.98 15.70
CA GLY A 543 31.98 7.46 16.93
C GLY A 543 32.51 8.89 16.85
N ASP A 544 32.17 9.63 15.80
CA ASP A 544 32.43 11.04 15.59
C ASP A 544 31.39 11.93 16.27
N LEU A 545 31.74 13.22 16.42
CA LEU A 545 30.93 14.21 17.09
C LEU A 545 30.15 15.07 16.08
N ALA A 546 28.94 15.47 16.45
CA ALA A 546 28.27 16.55 15.73
C ALA A 546 29.09 17.84 15.83
N LYS A 547 29.06 18.64 14.75
CA LYS A 547 29.57 20.02 14.73
C LYS A 547 28.62 20.96 15.49
N LEU A 548 28.36 20.63 16.76
CA LEU A 548 27.31 21.25 17.55
C LEU A 548 27.47 22.77 17.70
N PRO A 549 28.69 23.33 17.90
CA PRO A 549 28.86 24.78 17.91
C PRO A 549 28.37 25.46 16.62
N GLU A 550 28.73 24.92 15.45
CA GLU A 550 28.34 25.47 14.14
C GLU A 550 26.82 25.33 13.91
N ILE A 551 26.23 24.22 14.35
CA ILE A 551 24.78 24.00 14.29
C ILE A 551 24.03 25.04 15.14
N VAL A 552 24.51 25.30 16.37
CA VAL A 552 23.91 26.30 17.27
C VAL A 552 24.02 27.70 16.67
N GLU A 553 25.17 28.07 16.11
CA GLU A 553 25.35 29.37 15.43
C GLU A 553 24.37 29.55 14.25
N LEU A 554 24.19 28.50 13.44
CA LEU A 554 23.20 28.51 12.36
C LEU A 554 21.76 28.57 12.90
N ALA A 555 21.46 27.86 13.98
CA ALA A 555 20.15 27.91 14.60
C ALA A 555 19.81 29.32 15.09
N GLU A 556 20.74 29.99 15.77
CA GLU A 556 20.59 31.37 16.22
C GLU A 556 20.44 32.34 15.04
N LYS A 557 21.28 32.20 13.99
CA LYS A 557 21.23 33.04 12.78
C LYS A 557 19.89 32.97 12.05
N TYR A 558 19.29 31.78 11.97
CA TYR A 558 18.04 31.55 11.24
C TYR A 558 16.81 31.43 12.16
N ASN A 559 16.95 31.79 13.45
CA ASN A 559 15.89 31.72 14.45
C ASN A 559 15.19 30.35 14.49
N CYS A 560 15.99 29.32 14.72
CA CYS A 560 15.58 27.92 14.86
C CYS A 560 15.87 27.43 16.29
N MET A 561 15.07 26.47 16.74
CA MET A 561 15.39 25.70 17.94
C MET A 561 16.40 24.60 17.63
N THR A 562 17.08 24.11 18.68
CA THR A 562 18.08 23.04 18.63
C THR A 562 17.67 21.85 19.48
N TYR A 563 17.94 20.65 18.95
CA TYR A 563 17.67 19.40 19.63
C TYR A 563 18.87 18.46 19.45
N VAL A 564 19.41 18.00 20.56
CA VAL A 564 20.60 17.12 20.57
C VAL A 564 20.28 15.83 21.29
N ASP A 565 20.38 14.68 20.60
CA ASP A 565 20.38 13.37 21.25
C ASP A 565 21.80 13.03 21.71
N ASP A 566 22.03 13.23 23.00
CA ASP A 566 23.29 13.01 23.67
C ASP A 566 23.35 11.63 24.35
N ALA A 567 22.58 10.64 23.89
CA ALA A 567 22.55 9.31 24.50
C ALA A 567 23.92 8.62 24.52
N HIS A 568 24.81 8.92 23.58
CA HIS A 568 26.18 8.40 23.54
C HIS A 568 27.24 9.38 24.09
N GLY A 569 26.88 10.63 24.36
CA GLY A 569 27.77 11.60 25.00
C GLY A 569 27.57 11.71 26.52
N SER A 570 26.34 11.53 27.01
CA SER A 570 26.03 11.53 28.44
C SER A 570 26.69 10.36 29.18
N GLY A 571 27.43 10.69 30.22
CA GLY A 571 28.35 9.85 30.98
C GLY A 571 29.70 9.61 30.29
N VAL A 572 30.01 10.30 29.19
CA VAL A 572 31.22 10.08 28.38
C VAL A 572 32.00 11.36 28.11
N LEU A 573 31.32 12.41 27.65
CA LEU A 573 31.90 13.69 27.23
C LEU A 573 31.64 14.79 28.26
N GLY A 574 32.45 15.84 28.22
CA GLY A 574 32.33 16.98 29.14
C GLY A 574 32.87 16.68 30.55
N GLU A 575 32.85 17.70 31.39
CA GLU A 575 33.24 17.62 32.79
C GLU A 575 32.37 16.56 33.48
N SER A 576 33.01 15.55 34.08
CA SER A 576 32.34 14.42 34.74
C SER A 576 31.28 13.71 33.88
N GLY A 577 31.43 13.71 32.55
CA GLY A 577 30.51 13.01 31.66
C GLY A 577 29.17 13.72 31.47
N ARG A 578 29.08 15.04 31.61
CA ARG A 578 27.80 15.77 31.45
C ARG A 578 27.23 15.73 30.04
N GLY A 579 28.02 15.44 29.01
CA GLY A 579 27.55 15.33 27.63
C GLY A 579 28.20 16.29 26.66
N THR A 580 27.76 16.23 25.40
CA THR A 580 28.26 17.10 24.30
C THR A 580 28.00 18.58 24.54
N VAL A 581 26.85 18.96 25.12
CA VAL A 581 26.53 20.36 25.45
C VAL A 581 27.57 20.94 26.41
N ASP A 582 27.94 20.19 27.45
CA ASP A 582 28.97 20.62 28.41
C ASP A 582 30.37 20.58 27.79
N HIS A 583 30.69 19.55 27.00
CA HIS A 583 31.97 19.42 26.29
C HIS A 583 32.30 20.63 25.42
N PHE A 584 31.29 21.20 24.76
CA PHE A 584 31.45 22.38 23.90
C PHE A 584 31.12 23.71 24.59
N GLY A 585 30.73 23.71 25.88
CA GLY A 585 30.40 24.93 26.61
C GLY A 585 29.13 25.64 26.12
N LEU A 586 28.11 24.87 25.69
CA LEU A 586 26.88 25.37 25.05
C LEU A 586 25.66 25.40 25.98
N HIS A 587 25.87 25.33 27.30
CA HIS A 587 24.79 25.44 28.29
C HIS A 587 23.93 26.69 28.06
N GLY A 588 22.61 26.52 28.11
CA GLY A 588 21.65 27.60 27.86
C GLY A 588 21.50 28.05 26.39
N ARG A 589 22.29 27.48 25.45
CA ARG A 589 22.18 27.72 24.00
C ARG A 589 21.59 26.53 23.22
N VAL A 590 21.33 25.41 23.90
CA VAL A 590 20.64 24.24 23.33
C VAL A 590 19.25 24.13 23.94
N ASP A 591 18.20 24.03 23.13
CA ASP A 591 16.82 24.08 23.64
C ASP A 591 16.36 22.74 24.25
N PHE A 592 16.76 21.62 23.64
CA PHE A 592 16.43 20.28 24.11
C PHE A 592 17.67 19.37 24.07
N SER A 593 18.16 18.96 25.24
CA SER A 593 19.22 17.94 25.38
C SER A 593 18.63 16.61 25.84
N ILE A 594 18.69 15.62 24.96
CA ILE A 594 18.14 14.29 25.22
C ILE A 594 19.25 13.38 25.69
N GLY A 595 18.97 12.52 26.65
CA GLY A 595 19.89 11.46 27.04
C GLY A 595 19.18 10.15 27.35
N THR A 596 19.98 9.10 27.45
CA THR A 596 19.52 7.79 27.93
C THR A 596 20.15 7.46 29.28
N LEU A 597 19.38 6.78 30.12
CA LEU A 597 19.82 6.25 31.41
C LEU A 597 20.25 4.77 31.30
N SER A 598 20.21 4.21 30.09
CA SER A 598 20.47 2.79 29.80
C SER A 598 21.87 2.48 29.27
N LYS A 599 22.76 3.47 29.19
CA LYS A 599 24.13 3.32 28.65
C LYS A 599 25.17 3.58 29.74
N ALA A 600 25.85 4.73 29.72
CA ALA A 600 26.87 5.07 30.71
C ALA A 600 26.35 5.06 32.15
N ILE A 601 25.12 5.53 32.36
CA ILE A 601 24.42 5.52 33.66
C ILE A 601 24.13 4.09 34.16
N GLY A 602 24.00 3.11 33.26
CA GLY A 602 23.97 1.68 33.59
C GLY A 602 22.63 1.08 34.00
N VAL A 603 21.49 1.77 33.78
CA VAL A 603 20.17 1.29 34.25
C VAL A 603 19.17 1.22 33.08
N ILE A 604 18.07 1.98 33.12
CA ILE A 604 17.06 2.10 32.08
C ILE A 604 16.37 3.45 32.23
N GLY A 605 15.82 3.98 31.14
CA GLY A 605 15.17 5.29 31.13
C GLY A 605 15.78 6.21 30.10
N GLY A 606 15.20 7.39 29.97
CA GLY A 606 15.77 8.51 29.24
C GLY A 606 15.28 9.81 29.83
N TYR A 607 15.82 10.92 29.37
CA TYR A 607 15.42 12.23 29.84
C TYR A 607 15.51 13.28 28.75
N VAL A 608 14.77 14.38 28.95
CA VAL A 608 14.90 15.63 28.20
C VAL A 608 15.28 16.71 29.21
N ALA A 609 16.45 17.32 29.02
CA ALA A 609 16.95 18.44 29.80
C ALA A 609 16.80 19.74 29.00
N GLY A 610 16.48 20.84 29.67
CA GLY A 610 16.36 22.17 29.07
C GLY A 610 15.64 23.13 30.01
N LYS A 611 14.91 24.08 29.43
CA LYS A 611 14.17 25.12 30.18
C LYS A 611 12.99 24.54 30.98
N ALA A 612 12.62 25.17 32.10
CA ALA A 612 11.50 24.74 32.94
C ALA A 612 10.18 24.56 32.16
N VAL A 613 9.91 25.47 31.21
CA VAL A 613 8.72 25.42 30.34
C VAL A 613 8.65 24.14 29.50
N SER A 614 9.79 23.54 29.14
CA SER A 614 9.84 22.28 28.40
C SER A 614 9.32 21.11 29.26
N LYS A 615 9.74 21.02 30.53
CA LYS A 615 9.25 20.00 31.48
C LYS A 615 7.74 20.12 31.65
N ASP A 616 7.27 21.35 31.89
CA ASP A 616 5.83 21.62 32.07
C ASP A 616 5.03 21.22 30.83
N TRP A 617 5.48 21.58 29.63
CA TRP A 617 4.81 21.19 28.40
C TRP A 617 4.80 19.67 28.18
N LEU A 618 5.96 19.01 28.35
CA LEU A 618 6.11 17.58 28.11
C LEU A 618 5.30 16.74 29.10
N SER A 619 5.15 17.19 30.35
CA SER A 619 4.28 16.51 31.32
C SER A 619 2.80 16.47 30.91
N HIS A 620 2.36 17.38 30.02
CA HIS A 620 0.98 17.47 29.53
C HIS A 620 0.80 16.95 28.10
N ARG A 621 1.88 16.88 27.31
CA ARG A 621 1.82 16.58 25.87
C ARG A 621 2.67 15.40 25.42
N GLY A 622 3.68 15.02 26.20
CA GLY A 622 4.54 13.89 25.91
C GLY A 622 3.77 12.58 26.03
N ARG A 623 3.35 12.00 24.89
CA ARG A 623 2.49 10.80 24.88
C ARG A 623 3.02 9.62 25.71
N PRO A 624 4.32 9.27 25.68
CA PRO A 624 4.83 8.20 26.53
C PRO A 624 4.73 8.48 28.04
N ILE A 625 4.71 9.75 28.46
CA ILE A 625 4.48 10.13 29.86
C ILE A 625 3.00 9.92 30.22
N LEU A 626 2.10 10.32 29.31
CA LEU A 626 0.65 10.28 29.54
C LEU A 626 0.06 8.87 29.48
N PHE A 627 0.66 7.97 28.69
CA PHE A 627 0.07 6.68 28.32
C PHE A 627 0.96 5.47 28.63
N SER A 628 2.06 5.65 29.37
CA SER A 628 2.90 4.53 29.81
C SER A 628 3.32 4.70 31.26
N THR A 629 3.33 3.58 32.00
CA THR A 629 3.67 3.52 33.43
C THR A 629 5.04 4.14 33.69
N ALA A 630 5.20 4.81 34.82
CA ALA A 630 6.47 5.43 35.21
C ALA A 630 7.58 4.37 35.45
N LEU A 631 8.84 4.83 35.54
CA LEU A 631 9.98 3.96 35.82
C LEU A 631 9.79 3.22 37.16
N PRO A 632 10.25 1.97 37.29
CA PRO A 632 10.17 1.25 38.56
C PRO A 632 11.09 1.89 39.61
N PRO A 633 10.69 1.95 40.90
CA PRO A 633 11.49 2.61 41.95
C PRO A 633 12.93 2.09 42.06
N ALA A 634 13.13 0.78 41.87
CA ALA A 634 14.46 0.17 41.84
C ALA A 634 15.40 0.84 40.81
N ALA A 635 14.89 1.14 39.62
CA ALA A 635 15.65 1.80 38.57
C ALA A 635 15.90 3.26 38.95
N VAL A 636 14.89 3.97 39.46
CA VAL A 636 15.02 5.38 39.86
C VAL A 636 16.08 5.55 40.95
N GLY A 637 16.06 4.71 42.00
CA GLY A 637 17.05 4.73 43.07
C GLY A 637 18.47 4.45 42.57
N ALA A 638 18.65 3.46 41.70
CA ALA A 638 19.95 3.18 41.08
C ALA A 638 20.45 4.35 40.22
N ILE A 639 19.57 5.01 39.47
CA ILE A 639 19.95 6.15 38.62
C ILE A 639 20.40 7.34 39.48
N ILE A 640 19.66 7.67 40.55
CA ILE A 640 20.05 8.74 41.48
C ILE A 640 21.47 8.48 42.03
N GLU A 641 21.76 7.24 42.41
CA GLU A 641 23.09 6.86 42.90
C GLU A 641 24.16 6.98 41.81
N SER A 642 23.86 6.53 40.59
CA SER A 642 24.75 6.64 39.43
C SER A 642 25.13 8.08 39.11
N VAL A 643 24.14 8.97 39.09
CA VAL A 643 24.34 10.41 38.86
C VAL A 643 25.11 11.04 40.02
N SER A 644 24.83 10.65 41.26
CA SER A 644 25.58 11.13 42.44
C SER A 644 27.06 10.76 42.34
N MET A 645 27.38 9.52 41.97
CA MET A 645 28.76 9.08 41.76
C MET A 645 29.49 9.92 40.71
N LEU A 646 28.82 10.28 39.61
CA LEU A 646 29.39 11.14 38.57
C LEU A 646 29.60 12.59 39.03
N MET A 647 28.74 13.09 39.92
CA MET A 647 28.91 14.42 40.50
C MET A 647 30.03 14.47 41.56
N GLU A 648 30.34 13.33 42.19
CA GLU A 648 31.38 13.20 43.21
C GLU A 648 32.80 13.09 42.64
N SER A 649 32.98 12.50 41.45
CA SER A 649 34.30 12.16 40.90
C SER A 649 34.30 12.02 39.37
N THR A 650 35.45 12.31 38.74
CA THR A 650 35.73 12.05 37.31
C THR A 650 36.39 10.69 37.06
N GLU A 651 36.73 9.93 38.11
CA GLU A 651 37.55 8.71 38.00
C GLU A 651 37.01 7.72 36.95
N TYR A 652 35.69 7.51 36.90
CA TYR A 652 35.06 6.58 35.97
C TYR A 652 35.16 7.05 34.52
N THR A 653 34.97 8.34 34.26
CA THR A 653 35.10 8.93 32.92
C THR A 653 36.57 8.95 32.48
N ASP A 654 37.49 9.28 33.38
CA ASP A 654 38.93 9.31 33.09
C ASP A 654 39.42 7.91 32.72
N ARG A 655 39.04 6.89 33.52
CA ARG A 655 39.39 5.50 33.25
C ARG A 655 38.79 4.96 31.94
N LEU A 656 37.56 5.35 31.60
CA LEU A 656 36.96 5.04 30.30
C LEU A 656 37.82 5.57 29.16
N TRP A 657 38.20 6.85 29.20
CA TRP A 657 39.01 7.49 28.17
C TRP A 657 40.40 6.88 28.06
N ASP A 658 41.05 6.60 29.19
CA ASP A 658 42.36 5.94 29.21
C ASP A 658 42.29 4.53 28.60
N ASN A 659 41.23 3.79 28.87
CA ASN A 659 40.99 2.48 28.27
C ASN A 659 40.72 2.58 26.77
N ALA A 660 39.89 3.53 26.36
CA ALA A 660 39.56 3.74 24.96
C ALA A 660 40.79 4.14 24.13
N LYS A 661 41.59 5.10 24.62
CA LYS A 661 42.84 5.53 23.96
C LYS A 661 43.80 4.34 23.80
N PHE A 662 44.03 3.60 24.89
CA PHE A 662 44.89 2.43 24.87
C PHE A 662 44.46 1.39 23.81
N PHE A 663 43.17 1.03 23.81
CA PHE A 663 42.65 0.02 22.88
C PHE A 663 42.70 0.50 21.43
N LYS A 664 42.27 1.74 21.15
CA LYS A 664 42.25 2.33 19.81
C LYS A 664 43.67 2.47 19.23
N GLU A 665 44.64 2.93 20.03
CA GLU A 665 46.04 3.02 19.61
C GLU A 665 46.64 1.65 19.26
N LYS A 666 46.34 0.61 20.05
CA LYS A 666 46.82 -0.75 19.80
C LYS A 666 46.24 -1.34 18.52
N LEU A 667 44.92 -1.22 18.30
CA LEU A 667 44.30 -1.67 17.05
C LEU A 667 44.83 -0.90 15.83
N GLY A 668 45.03 0.42 15.95
CA GLY A 668 45.61 1.23 14.90
C GLY A 668 47.03 0.79 14.53
N LYS A 669 47.88 0.45 15.51
CA LYS A 669 49.24 -0.08 15.27
C LYS A 669 49.25 -1.44 14.55
N LEU A 670 48.20 -2.25 14.72
CA LEU A 670 48.03 -3.51 13.98
C LEU A 670 47.56 -3.30 12.53
N GLY A 671 47.16 -2.08 12.16
CA GLY A 671 46.70 -1.74 10.82
C GLY A 671 45.20 -1.89 10.59
N PHE A 672 44.40 -2.03 11.65
CA PHE A 672 42.94 -1.99 11.52
C PHE A 672 42.45 -0.57 11.19
N ASP A 673 41.48 -0.47 10.29
CA ASP A 673 40.76 0.78 10.03
C ASP A 673 39.74 1.06 11.14
N THR A 674 40.03 2.10 11.95
CA THR A 674 39.18 2.53 13.08
C THR A 674 38.31 3.75 12.77
N GLY A 675 38.19 4.12 11.48
CA GLY A 675 37.37 5.22 11.03
C GLY A 675 37.81 6.59 11.58
N LYS A 676 36.84 7.50 11.74
CA LYS A 676 37.05 8.87 12.23
C LYS A 676 36.61 9.04 13.69
N SER A 677 36.58 7.97 14.46
CA SER A 677 36.04 8.02 15.81
C SER A 677 36.82 8.94 16.74
N GLU A 678 36.11 9.88 17.36
CA GLU A 678 36.61 10.83 18.36
C GLU A 678 36.26 10.40 19.80
N THR A 679 35.49 9.32 19.96
CA THR A 679 34.93 8.88 21.25
C THR A 679 35.43 7.49 21.67
N PRO A 680 35.04 6.98 22.86
CA PRO A 680 35.34 5.61 23.27
C PRO A 680 34.77 4.49 22.40
N ILE A 681 33.86 4.83 21.48
CA ILE A 681 33.37 3.92 20.45
C ILE A 681 34.51 3.65 19.46
N THR A 682 34.96 2.41 19.31
CA THR A 682 36.06 2.08 18.38
C THR A 682 35.52 1.16 17.28
N PRO A 683 35.07 1.69 16.14
CA PRO A 683 34.69 0.85 15.01
C PRO A 683 35.93 0.17 14.43
N VAL A 684 35.74 -1.00 13.82
CA VAL A 684 36.73 -1.67 12.97
C VAL A 684 36.03 -2.02 11.68
N ILE A 685 36.40 -1.34 10.60
CA ILE A 685 35.73 -1.46 9.29
C ILE A 685 36.21 -2.74 8.61
N ILE A 686 35.25 -3.59 8.20
CA ILE A 686 35.50 -4.90 7.59
C ILE A 686 35.07 -4.91 6.10
N GLY A 687 34.03 -4.18 5.76
CA GLY A 687 33.49 -4.08 4.39
C GLY A 687 32.28 -4.98 4.17
N GLU A 688 32.47 -6.12 3.50
CA GLU A 688 31.36 -7.04 3.17
C GLU A 688 30.66 -7.59 4.43
N GLU A 689 29.32 -7.65 4.39
CA GLU A 689 28.48 -8.02 5.51
C GLU A 689 28.76 -9.45 6.01
N ALA A 690 28.91 -10.41 5.10
CA ALA A 690 29.22 -11.80 5.45
C ALA A 690 30.59 -11.94 6.13
N ARG A 691 31.59 -11.18 5.66
CA ARG A 691 32.93 -11.14 6.29
C ARG A 691 32.89 -10.50 7.67
N ALA A 692 32.12 -9.42 7.86
CA ALA A 692 31.94 -8.81 9.18
C ALA A 692 31.29 -9.78 10.18
N MET A 693 30.27 -10.53 9.73
CA MET A 693 29.63 -11.59 10.50
C MET A 693 30.60 -12.70 10.90
N GLU A 694 31.41 -13.16 9.95
CA GLU A 694 32.42 -14.19 10.19
C GLU A 694 33.50 -13.70 11.18
N PHE A 695 33.98 -12.46 11.04
CA PHE A 695 34.97 -11.87 11.94
C PHE A 695 34.46 -11.83 13.39
N SER A 696 33.24 -11.32 13.60
CA SER A 696 32.57 -11.32 14.91
C SER A 696 32.44 -12.73 15.50
N LYS A 697 32.08 -13.72 14.68
CA LYS A 697 31.97 -15.13 15.09
C LYS A 697 33.34 -15.68 15.52
N LYS A 698 34.40 -15.46 14.74
CA LYS A 698 35.76 -15.94 15.07
C LYS A 698 36.33 -15.28 16.31
N LEU A 699 36.08 -13.98 16.53
CA LEU A 699 36.43 -13.31 17.78
C LEU A 699 35.74 -14.00 18.97
N PHE A 700 34.45 -14.30 18.87
CA PHE A 700 33.70 -14.99 19.91
C PHE A 700 34.26 -16.40 20.17
N GLU A 701 34.62 -17.13 19.12
CA GLU A 701 35.31 -18.43 19.20
C GLU A 701 36.68 -18.36 19.89
N ASN A 702 37.33 -17.19 19.88
CA ASN A 702 38.62 -16.96 20.56
C ASN A 702 38.49 -16.20 21.89
N GLY A 703 37.28 -15.97 22.41
CA GLY A 703 37.09 -15.42 23.75
C GLY A 703 36.80 -13.91 23.81
N VAL A 704 36.49 -13.27 22.68
CA VAL A 704 36.14 -11.84 22.63
C VAL A 704 34.78 -11.66 21.94
N TYR A 705 33.84 -11.00 22.60
CA TYR A 705 32.54 -10.71 22.01
C TYR A 705 32.42 -9.25 21.57
N VAL A 706 32.26 -9.07 20.27
CA VAL A 706 31.82 -7.83 19.64
C VAL A 706 30.85 -8.19 18.52
N SER A 707 29.66 -7.60 18.52
CA SER A 707 28.65 -7.88 17.49
C SER A 707 29.03 -7.21 16.17
N ALA A 708 28.86 -7.92 15.05
CA ALA A 708 28.93 -7.32 13.73
C ALA A 708 27.76 -6.35 13.50
N ILE A 709 28.00 -5.24 12.82
CA ILE A 709 27.00 -4.27 12.40
C ILE A 709 26.99 -4.22 10.88
N VAL A 710 25.80 -4.45 10.29
CA VAL A 710 25.58 -4.56 8.85
C VAL A 710 24.27 -3.86 8.47
N PHE A 711 23.98 -3.77 7.17
CA PHE A 711 22.73 -3.23 6.65
C PHE A 711 21.50 -3.88 7.34
N PRO A 712 20.45 -3.11 7.72
CA PRO A 712 20.22 -1.70 7.42
C PRO A 712 20.86 -0.70 8.39
N THR A 713 21.63 -1.16 9.39
CA THR A 713 22.19 -0.26 10.43
C THR A 713 23.33 0.61 9.90
N VAL A 714 24.11 0.08 8.96
CA VAL A 714 25.15 0.81 8.21
C VAL A 714 24.95 0.58 6.72
N PRO A 715 25.42 1.49 5.83
CA PRO A 715 25.34 1.30 4.39
C PRO A 715 25.94 -0.03 3.92
N LYS A 716 25.41 -0.58 2.82
CA LYS A 716 25.91 -1.83 2.24
C LYS A 716 27.40 -1.73 1.90
N GLY A 717 28.14 -2.83 2.14
CA GLY A 717 29.59 -2.87 1.92
C GLY A 717 30.43 -2.07 2.93
N THR A 718 29.83 -1.57 4.02
CA THR A 718 30.54 -0.88 5.11
C THR A 718 30.39 -1.59 6.47
N GLY A 719 30.16 -2.91 6.42
CA GLY A 719 30.04 -3.80 7.55
C GLY A 719 31.26 -3.68 8.47
N ARG A 720 31.01 -3.71 9.78
CA ARG A 720 32.03 -3.40 10.79
C ARG A 720 31.74 -4.14 12.09
N VAL A 721 32.72 -4.23 12.98
CA VAL A 721 32.46 -4.47 14.40
C VAL A 721 32.64 -3.17 15.15
N ARG A 722 31.78 -2.89 16.12
CA ARG A 722 31.85 -1.66 16.92
C ARG A 722 32.25 -2.00 18.34
N CYS A 723 33.52 -1.79 18.66
CA CYS A 723 34.06 -2.08 19.98
C CYS A 723 33.66 -0.99 20.96
N MET A 724 33.00 -1.39 22.03
CA MET A 724 32.52 -0.53 23.10
C MET A 724 33.39 -0.75 24.32
N VAL A 725 34.41 0.11 24.49
CA VAL A 725 35.29 0.04 25.65
C VAL A 725 34.54 0.59 26.87
N THR A 726 34.61 -0.13 27.99
CA THR A 726 34.15 0.34 29.31
C THR A 726 35.31 0.70 30.25
N ALA A 727 35.04 1.61 31.19
CA ALA A 727 35.87 1.84 32.37
C ALA A 727 36.07 0.55 33.18
N GLY A 728 35.16 -0.41 33.11
CA GLY A 728 35.29 -1.69 33.82
C GLY A 728 36.40 -2.62 33.31
N HIS A 729 36.96 -2.37 32.11
CA HIS A 729 38.05 -3.20 31.59
C HIS A 729 39.37 -2.94 32.32
N THR A 730 40.12 -4.01 32.56
CA THR A 730 41.54 -3.91 32.92
C THR A 730 42.41 -3.81 31.66
N LYS A 731 43.65 -3.33 31.79
CA LYS A 731 44.57 -3.27 30.64
C LYS A 731 44.89 -4.67 30.11
N GLU A 732 45.01 -5.66 30.98
CA GLU A 732 45.27 -7.06 30.62
C GLU A 732 44.10 -7.67 29.83
N GLN A 733 42.85 -7.30 30.16
CA GLN A 733 41.69 -7.68 29.35
C GLN A 733 41.74 -7.05 27.96
N LEU A 734 42.07 -5.76 27.86
CA LEU A 734 42.19 -5.07 26.57
C LEU A 734 43.35 -5.63 25.73
N GLU A 735 44.47 -6.00 26.35
CA GLU A 735 45.61 -6.65 25.67
C GLU A 735 45.21 -8.01 25.10
N ARG A 736 44.58 -8.88 25.91
CA ARG A 736 44.06 -10.17 25.41
C ARG A 736 43.06 -9.99 24.27
N ALA A 737 42.25 -8.93 24.33
CA ALA A 737 41.33 -8.61 23.24
C ALA A 737 42.09 -8.19 21.98
N VAL A 738 43.08 -7.30 22.08
CA VAL A 738 43.94 -6.89 20.96
C VAL A 738 44.66 -8.09 20.34
N ASP A 739 45.23 -8.99 21.14
CA ASP A 739 45.91 -10.20 20.66
C ASP A 739 44.95 -11.11 19.87
N THR A 740 43.70 -11.21 20.35
CA THR A 740 42.65 -11.97 19.66
C THR A 740 42.26 -11.31 18.34
N PHE A 741 42.15 -9.98 18.32
CA PHE A 741 41.92 -9.21 17.08
C PHE A 741 43.07 -9.40 16.10
N GLU A 742 44.33 -9.34 16.54
CA GLU A 742 45.50 -9.57 15.70
C GLU A 742 45.45 -10.96 15.05
N LYS A 743 45.26 -12.00 15.87
CA LYS A 743 45.19 -13.39 15.41
C LYS A 743 44.10 -13.57 14.35
N VAL A 744 42.86 -13.20 14.66
CA VAL A 744 41.73 -13.39 13.75
C VAL A 744 41.85 -12.48 12.51
N GLY A 745 42.37 -11.25 12.69
CA GLY A 745 42.63 -10.32 11.61
C GLY A 745 43.61 -10.87 10.57
N LYS A 746 44.72 -11.47 11.01
CA LYS A 746 45.70 -12.14 10.14
C LYS A 746 45.10 -13.38 9.47
N GLU A 747 44.39 -14.22 10.22
CA GLU A 747 43.72 -15.41 9.66
C GLU A 747 42.73 -15.08 8.53
N MET A 748 42.06 -13.93 8.64
CA MET A 748 41.08 -13.48 7.63
C MET A 748 41.70 -12.56 6.57
N GLY A 749 43.00 -12.25 6.64
CA GLY A 749 43.68 -11.34 5.73
C GLY A 749 43.17 -9.89 5.80
N LEU A 750 42.69 -9.45 6.96
CA LEU A 750 42.26 -8.06 7.20
C LEU A 750 43.44 -7.14 7.54
N ILE A 751 44.51 -7.71 8.10
CA ILE A 751 45.78 -7.05 8.41
C ILE A 751 46.94 -7.97 8.00
N LYS A 752 48.17 -7.43 7.94
CA LYS A 752 49.37 -8.14 7.47
C LYS A 752 50.03 -9.01 8.53
#